data_AF-A0A1I2KC87-F1
#
_entry.id   AF-A0A1I2KC87-F1
#
_cell.length_a   1.000
_cell.length_b   1.000
_cell.length_c   1.000
_cell.angle_alpha   90.00
_cell.angle_beta   90.00
_cell.angle_gamma   90.00
#
_symmetry.space_group_name_H-M   'P 1'
#
loop_
_entity.id
_entity.type
_entity.pdbx_description
1 polymer ?
#
loop_
_entity_poly.entity_id
_entity_poly.type
_entity_poly.pdbx_seq_one_letter_code
_entity_poly.pdbx_strand_id
1 'polypeptide(L)'
;MVKSRKKYTPLLILGFFGLLMFYMGIINHYYFRTFVFDYGNYNFAFWDYSHLRISSIPTYPGNFLQDHYSYTLFYFVPIYWLFNWLTGTYTLILIQNTLIILAGWYSYKIIQSKTDNYYLSIGALLYYFLLLGRYTTFACDVNLAVISACFIPIFLYYFQQKQYLLSFIILILSLFSRENIPIWFIFIFIVLILQHRKDKKAVLLSVGGIAISLLYFIILFKVLIPSVETEEKQFTLFNYSALGADPAEALKYVIKNPIETIKLFFINHLHNPQFDGIKTEFYWVYLTSGGILLLFRPQFLIWFIPIVAQKVLNDAPIRWGILTYYSIEVVTLLPISVFLTISSFKSDKLQKILTWVVCLTAFSMTIHKMDRSNRVVPGSFVPQKEKFFYKGFYQSPYRLRATHKLLEQIPPDAKVSASEDFFTHLSQRFHIYFFPEVRDAEYIVFSVYDNYFLKSHTENEAARNDYLLNPDWELIDSEFPVFLMRKRKDSGQNQQKATTPLTAAPPESSFCNFEHIDLLTNSVRFNNGLIISTKEALTKDIQRSGNNSLKLTQNNRFSKAITPKNLARFNYLEAMVWVYGENIKDAHIVTKSKGYFYFQSNTVQQKDNLGWKQIRISCWIPENTAKQNFQLYLWNAGNSPLYFDDFELSIKKINLKKH
;
A
#
# COMPACT_ATOMS: atom_id res chain seq x y z
N MET A 1 27.95 21.67 31.74
CA MET A 1 27.50 21.50 30.33
C MET A 1 27.16 20.06 29.94
N VAL A 2 28.00 19.05 30.18
CA VAL A 2 27.74 17.65 29.72
C VAL A 2 26.52 16.98 30.40
N LYS A 3 26.33 17.18 31.71
CA LYS A 3 25.13 16.67 32.44
C LYS A 3 23.82 17.31 31.94
N SER A 4 23.81 18.60 31.61
CA SER A 4 22.61 19.25 31.08
C SER A 4 22.28 18.75 29.66
N ARG A 5 23.29 18.56 28.79
CA ARG A 5 23.10 18.00 27.45
C ARG A 5 22.48 16.59 27.47
N LYS A 6 22.91 15.71 28.40
CA LYS A 6 22.37 14.35 28.52
C LYS A 6 20.87 14.30 28.83
N LYS A 7 20.34 15.29 29.56
CA LYS A 7 18.92 15.38 29.94
C LYS A 7 18.00 15.61 28.74
N TYR A 8 18.45 16.39 27.75
CA TYR A 8 17.63 16.79 26.60
C TYR A 8 17.76 15.86 25.38
N THR A 9 18.78 15.01 25.31
CA THR A 9 18.98 14.11 24.15
C THR A 9 17.77 13.26 23.78
N PRO A 10 17.04 12.60 24.71
CA PRO A 10 15.84 11.85 24.34
C PRO A 10 14.79 12.73 23.65
N LEU A 11 14.59 13.96 24.14
CA LEU A 11 13.64 14.91 23.58
C LEU A 11 14.09 15.41 22.21
N LEU A 12 15.39 15.58 21.98
CA LEU A 12 15.92 15.92 20.65
C LEU A 12 15.71 14.79 19.64
N ILE A 13 15.91 13.53 20.04
CA ILE A 13 15.64 12.36 19.18
C ILE A 13 14.14 12.27 18.87
N LEU A 14 13.28 12.39 19.88
CA LEU A 14 11.83 12.43 19.69
C LEU A 14 11.39 13.60 18.81
N GLY A 15 11.97 14.78 19.00
CA GLY A 15 11.67 15.96 18.20
C GLY A 15 12.06 15.76 16.74
N PHE A 16 13.29 15.29 16.48
CA PHE A 16 13.76 15.05 15.12
C PHE A 16 12.93 13.97 14.40
N PHE A 17 12.79 12.78 14.99
CA PHE A 17 12.04 11.70 14.35
C PHE A 17 10.54 11.94 14.36
N GLY A 18 10.01 12.62 15.38
CA GLY A 18 8.62 13.04 15.41
C GLY A 18 8.31 13.98 14.25
N LEU A 19 9.11 15.04 14.08
CA LEU A 19 8.98 15.93 12.93
C LEU A 19 9.07 15.18 11.60
N LEU A 20 10.00 14.23 11.48
CA LEU A 20 10.13 13.41 10.28
C LEU A 20 8.88 12.56 10.00
N MET A 21 8.37 11.84 10.99
CA MET A 21 7.21 10.94 10.83
C MET A 21 5.93 11.73 10.53
N PHE A 22 5.70 12.85 11.24
CA PHE A 22 4.60 13.77 10.93
C PHE A 22 4.75 14.35 9.52
N TYR A 23 5.94 14.82 9.16
CA TYR A 23 6.21 15.35 7.83
C TYR A 23 5.91 14.31 6.74
N MET A 24 6.36 13.06 6.92
CA MET A 24 6.10 12.00 5.96
C MET A 24 4.60 11.73 5.76
N GLY A 25 3.85 11.59 6.86
CA GLY A 25 2.41 11.36 6.80
C GLY A 25 1.65 12.53 6.17
N ILE A 26 1.92 13.75 6.61
CA ILE A 26 1.26 14.97 6.14
C ILE A 26 1.56 15.21 4.66
N ILE A 27 2.82 15.07 4.23
CA ILE A 27 3.19 15.31 2.82
C ILE A 27 2.61 14.25 1.90
N ASN A 28 2.55 12.99 2.32
CA ASN A 28 1.88 11.95 1.53
C ASN A 28 0.41 12.30 1.28
N HIS A 29 -0.31 12.74 2.31
CA HIS A 29 -1.69 13.17 2.15
C HIS A 29 -1.78 14.43 1.29
N TYR A 30 -1.04 15.50 1.62
CA TYR A 30 -1.06 16.76 0.87
C TYR A 30 -0.72 16.59 -0.62
N TYR A 31 0.09 15.59 -0.98
CA TYR A 31 0.52 15.32 -2.35
C TYR A 31 -0.41 14.40 -3.14
N PHE A 32 -1.58 14.04 -2.58
CA PHE A 32 -2.53 13.07 -3.14
C PHE A 32 -1.88 11.70 -3.35
N ARG A 33 -1.20 11.19 -2.32
CA ARG A 33 -0.56 9.85 -2.33
C ARG A 33 -1.14 8.93 -1.27
N THR A 34 -2.25 9.31 -0.67
CA THR A 34 -2.98 8.50 0.30
C THR A 34 -4.12 7.76 -0.36
N PHE A 35 -4.18 6.45 -0.15
CA PHE A 35 -5.06 5.59 -0.93
C PHE A 35 -6.36 5.26 -0.21
N VAL A 36 -7.38 4.91 -1.01
CA VAL A 36 -8.73 4.70 -0.53
C VAL A 36 -8.88 3.46 0.36
N PHE A 37 -8.17 2.38 0.03
CA PHE A 37 -8.45 1.03 0.53
C PHE A 37 -8.38 0.93 2.06
N ASP A 38 -7.30 1.42 2.66
CA ASP A 38 -7.20 1.55 4.12
C ASP A 38 -7.66 2.97 4.53
N TYR A 39 -6.88 3.99 4.17
CA TYR A 39 -7.01 5.30 4.79
C TYR A 39 -8.29 6.05 4.44
N GLY A 40 -8.78 5.94 3.21
CA GLY A 40 -10.06 6.52 2.79
C GLY A 40 -11.23 5.90 3.57
N ASN A 41 -11.29 4.57 3.63
CA ASN A 41 -12.30 3.84 4.41
C ASN A 41 -12.22 4.15 5.90
N TYR A 42 -11.00 4.28 6.46
CA TYR A 42 -10.82 4.57 7.88
C TYR A 42 -11.26 5.98 8.23
N ASN A 43 -10.99 6.97 7.37
CA ASN A 43 -11.49 8.34 7.58
C ASN A 43 -13.00 8.42 7.46
N PHE A 44 -13.60 7.73 6.48
CA PHE A 44 -15.06 7.65 6.35
C PHE A 44 -15.68 7.04 7.61
N ALA A 45 -15.16 5.91 8.08
CA ALA A 45 -15.64 5.25 9.29
C ALA A 45 -15.45 6.12 10.53
N PHE A 46 -14.32 6.81 10.64
CA PHE A 46 -14.06 7.70 11.76
C PHE A 46 -15.04 8.88 11.78
N TRP A 47 -15.36 9.43 10.62
CA TRP A 47 -16.39 10.45 10.46
C TRP A 47 -17.77 9.91 10.88
N ASP A 48 -18.17 8.73 10.41
CA ASP A 48 -19.44 8.11 10.77
C ASP A 48 -19.60 7.85 12.27
N TYR A 49 -18.55 7.30 12.89
CA TYR A 49 -18.55 7.04 14.32
C TYR A 49 -18.59 8.33 15.15
N SER A 50 -17.97 9.41 14.66
CA SER A 50 -18.09 10.72 15.29
C SER A 50 -19.50 11.32 15.22
N HIS A 51 -20.34 10.80 14.32
CA HIS A 51 -21.77 11.13 14.18
C HIS A 51 -22.68 9.99 14.67
N LEU A 52 -22.15 9.04 15.44
CA LEU A 52 -22.88 7.93 16.06
C LEU A 52 -23.57 6.99 15.05
N ARG A 53 -22.97 6.79 13.87
CA ARG A 53 -23.49 5.91 12.81
C ARG A 53 -22.63 4.67 12.63
N ILE A 54 -23.23 3.54 12.29
CA ILE A 54 -22.48 2.36 11.87
C ILE A 54 -21.97 2.62 10.45
N SER A 55 -20.65 2.63 10.28
CA SER A 55 -20.02 2.90 8.99
C SER A 55 -20.16 1.73 8.03
N SER A 56 -20.82 1.96 6.89
CA SER A 56 -20.62 1.14 5.69
C SER A 56 -19.19 1.31 5.16
N ILE A 57 -18.74 0.41 4.30
CA ILE A 57 -17.51 0.60 3.51
C ILE A 57 -17.90 1.15 2.14
N PRO A 58 -17.44 2.34 1.76
CA PRO A 58 -17.79 2.95 0.48
C PRO A 58 -17.17 2.27 -0.75
N THR A 59 -16.11 1.48 -0.58
CA THR A 59 -15.34 0.88 -1.69
C THR A 59 -15.81 -0.50 -2.13
N TYR A 60 -16.47 -1.25 -1.24
CA TYR A 60 -16.96 -2.60 -1.47
C TYR A 60 -18.07 -2.94 -0.47
N PRO A 61 -18.95 -3.92 -0.77
CA PRO A 61 -20.07 -4.26 0.11
C PRO A 61 -19.65 -4.54 1.55
N GLY A 62 -20.56 -4.24 2.49
CA GLY A 62 -20.42 -4.48 3.93
C GLY A 62 -20.14 -3.22 4.77
N ASN A 63 -19.83 -3.45 6.05
CA ASN A 63 -19.52 -2.42 7.03
C ASN A 63 -18.10 -2.55 7.58
N PHE A 64 -17.63 -1.50 8.27
CA PHE A 64 -16.26 -1.43 8.79
C PHE A 64 -15.93 -2.56 9.78
N LEU A 65 -16.87 -2.90 10.68
CA LEU A 65 -16.66 -3.95 11.68
C LEU A 65 -16.62 -5.37 11.06
N GLN A 66 -17.25 -5.58 9.90
CA GLN A 66 -17.16 -6.81 9.11
C GLN A 66 -15.82 -6.96 8.40
N ASP A 67 -15.09 -5.87 8.16
CA ASP A 67 -13.79 -5.89 7.49
C ASP A 67 -12.64 -5.93 8.49
N HIS A 68 -12.73 -5.08 9.51
CA HIS A 68 -11.85 -5.08 10.66
C HIS A 68 -12.69 -5.00 11.92
N TYR A 69 -12.72 -6.08 12.70
CA TYR A 69 -13.39 -6.07 14.00
C TYR A 69 -12.56 -5.27 15.00
N SER A 70 -12.70 -3.94 14.94
CA SER A 70 -11.88 -2.98 15.68
C SER A 70 -12.72 -1.85 16.23
N TYR A 71 -12.53 -1.59 17.52
CA TYR A 71 -13.12 -0.44 18.21
C TYR A 71 -12.14 0.74 18.32
N THR A 72 -10.96 0.65 17.69
CA THR A 72 -9.90 1.65 17.80
C THR A 72 -10.41 3.05 17.46
N LEU A 73 -11.19 3.18 16.39
CA LEU A 73 -11.71 4.48 15.94
C LEU A 73 -12.69 5.08 16.96
N PHE A 74 -13.45 4.26 17.70
CA PHE A 74 -14.39 4.73 18.72
C PHE A 74 -13.68 5.49 19.83
N TYR A 75 -12.55 4.96 20.30
CA TYR A 75 -11.81 5.56 21.42
C TYR A 75 -11.17 6.89 21.05
N PHE A 76 -10.96 7.13 19.76
CA PHE A 76 -10.41 8.38 19.25
C PHE A 76 -11.47 9.40 18.80
N VAL A 77 -12.76 9.07 18.87
CA VAL A 77 -13.85 10.03 18.56
C VAL A 77 -13.74 11.33 19.39
N PRO A 78 -13.39 11.31 20.69
CA PRO A 78 -13.17 12.56 21.42
C PRO A 78 -12.05 13.44 20.85
N ILE A 79 -11.00 12.82 20.29
CA ILE A 79 -9.91 13.56 19.61
C ILE A 79 -10.43 14.16 18.30
N TYR A 80 -11.28 13.44 17.57
CA TYR A 80 -11.97 13.97 16.40
C TYR A 80 -12.76 15.23 16.75
N TRP A 81 -13.63 15.19 17.76
CA TRP A 81 -14.44 16.37 18.12
C TRP A 81 -13.57 17.56 18.56
N LEU A 82 -12.45 17.30 19.23
CA LEU A 82 -11.57 18.36 19.72
C LEU A 82 -10.74 19.03 18.61
N PHE A 83 -10.26 18.28 17.62
CA PHE A 83 -9.25 18.76 16.67
C PHE A 83 -9.64 18.66 15.20
N ASN A 84 -10.62 17.86 14.80
CA ASN A 84 -10.92 17.62 13.39
C ASN A 84 -11.38 18.87 12.64
N TRP A 85 -12.02 19.83 13.30
CA TRP A 85 -12.37 21.12 12.69
C TRP A 85 -11.14 21.90 12.18
N LEU A 86 -9.96 21.65 12.76
CA LEU A 86 -8.68 22.23 12.35
C LEU A 86 -7.93 21.32 11.37
N THR A 87 -7.98 20.00 11.59
CA THR A 87 -7.10 19.04 10.89
C THR A 87 -7.78 18.25 9.79
N GLY A 88 -9.11 18.23 9.72
CA GLY A 88 -9.90 17.51 8.71
C GLY A 88 -9.44 16.06 8.53
N THR A 89 -9.28 15.63 7.28
CA THR A 89 -8.81 14.28 6.91
C THR A 89 -7.37 13.98 7.32
N TYR A 90 -6.65 14.86 8.03
CA TYR A 90 -5.33 14.59 8.59
C TYR A 90 -5.39 14.05 10.03
N THR A 91 -6.53 14.11 10.71
CA THR A 91 -6.66 13.78 12.14
C THR A 91 -6.11 12.40 12.48
N LEU A 92 -6.42 11.38 11.66
CA LEU A 92 -5.93 10.01 11.89
C LEU A 92 -4.42 9.85 11.68
N ILE A 93 -3.81 10.54 10.70
CA ILE A 93 -2.34 10.60 10.55
C ILE A 93 -1.71 11.15 11.82
N LEU A 94 -2.31 12.21 12.40
CA LEU A 94 -1.78 12.83 13.60
C LEU A 94 -1.87 11.90 14.82
N ILE A 95 -2.98 11.18 14.96
CA ILE A 95 -3.17 10.17 16.01
C ILE A 95 -2.12 9.06 15.90
N GLN A 96 -2.00 8.42 14.72
CA GLN A 96 -1.04 7.32 14.52
C GLN A 96 0.39 7.76 14.82
N ASN A 97 0.82 8.90 14.27
CA ASN A 97 2.19 9.37 14.46
C ASN A 97 2.49 9.78 15.90
N THR A 98 1.51 10.35 16.61
CA THR A 98 1.63 10.62 18.05
C THR A 98 1.85 9.33 18.82
N LEU A 99 1.10 8.27 18.51
CA LEU A 99 1.23 6.97 19.18
C LEU A 99 2.58 6.30 18.88
N ILE A 100 3.12 6.42 17.66
CA ILE A 100 4.46 5.94 17.32
C ILE A 100 5.53 6.62 18.19
N ILE A 101 5.43 7.94 18.36
CA ILE A 101 6.38 8.72 19.18
C ILE A 101 6.25 8.32 20.66
N LEU A 102 5.02 8.17 21.16
CA LEU A 102 4.76 7.71 22.53
C LEU A 102 5.32 6.30 22.76
N ALA A 103 5.09 5.36 21.84
CA ALA A 103 5.63 4.00 21.92
C ALA A 103 7.17 3.99 21.95
N GLY A 104 7.83 4.86 21.17
CA GLY A 104 9.28 5.08 21.24
C GLY A 104 9.72 5.60 22.62
N TRP A 105 8.99 6.58 23.16
CA TRP A 105 9.25 7.11 24.51
C TRP A 105 9.09 6.06 25.61
N TYR A 106 8.05 5.23 25.57
CA TYR A 106 7.86 4.16 26.54
C TYR A 106 8.90 3.04 26.40
N SER A 107 9.35 2.75 25.18
CA SER A 107 10.49 1.85 24.95
C SER A 107 11.77 2.38 25.61
N TYR A 108 12.06 3.69 25.45
CA TYR A 108 13.15 4.38 26.15
C TYR A 108 13.01 4.25 27.67
N LYS A 109 11.82 4.48 28.20
CA LYS A 109 11.54 4.44 29.64
C LYS A 109 11.68 3.06 30.25
N ILE A 110 11.30 1.99 29.52
CA ILE A 110 11.51 0.60 29.94
C ILE A 110 12.99 0.31 30.13
N ILE A 111 13.83 0.69 29.15
CA ILE A 111 15.27 0.44 29.22
C ILE A 111 15.90 1.30 30.31
N GLN A 112 15.53 2.58 30.41
CA GLN A 112 15.99 3.49 31.46
C GLN A 112 15.75 2.95 32.88
N SER A 113 14.62 2.26 33.13
CA SER A 113 14.35 1.71 34.47
C SER A 113 15.06 0.39 34.77
N LYS A 114 15.81 -0.17 33.81
CA LYS A 114 16.59 -1.42 33.99
C LYS A 114 18.10 -1.21 34.07
N THR A 115 18.61 -0.03 33.74
CA THR A 115 20.06 0.21 33.67
C THR A 115 20.41 1.68 33.90
N ASP A 116 21.52 1.92 34.59
CA ASP A 116 22.12 3.24 34.74
C ASP A 116 22.96 3.65 33.50
N ASN A 117 23.17 2.72 32.56
CA ASN A 117 23.92 3.00 31.34
C ASN A 117 23.07 3.83 30.38
N TYR A 118 23.31 5.13 30.42
CA TYR A 118 22.68 6.14 29.56
C TYR A 118 22.67 5.78 28.06
N TYR A 119 23.72 5.12 27.56
CA TYR A 119 23.80 4.76 26.14
C TYR A 119 22.77 3.70 25.75
N LEU A 120 22.42 2.78 26.66
CA LEU A 120 21.41 1.76 26.38
C LEU A 120 20.03 2.38 26.18
N SER A 121 19.61 3.29 27.05
CA SER A 121 18.29 3.93 26.91
C SER A 121 18.23 4.78 25.65
N ILE A 122 19.25 5.62 25.41
CA ILE A 122 19.31 6.45 24.19
C ILE A 122 19.40 5.58 22.93
N GLY A 123 20.21 4.53 22.97
CA GLY A 123 20.34 3.55 21.89
C GLY A 123 19.01 2.89 21.58
N ALA A 124 18.24 2.48 22.59
CA ALA A 124 16.92 1.87 22.38
C ALA A 124 15.95 2.82 21.69
N LEU A 125 15.95 4.10 22.09
CA LEU A 125 15.12 5.14 21.47
C LEU A 125 15.54 5.40 20.02
N LEU A 126 16.85 5.55 19.77
CA LEU A 126 17.38 5.77 18.43
C LEU A 126 17.06 4.56 17.53
N TYR A 127 17.40 3.36 17.99
CA TYR A 127 17.14 2.10 17.32
C TYR A 127 15.67 1.88 16.97
N TYR A 128 14.74 2.27 17.87
CA TYR A 128 13.31 2.25 17.59
C TYR A 128 12.98 2.97 16.28
N PHE A 129 13.51 4.17 16.05
CA PHE A 129 13.25 4.94 14.83
C PHE A 129 14.12 4.53 13.62
N LEU A 130 15.22 3.81 13.82
CA LEU A 130 16.12 3.41 12.73
C LEU A 130 15.66 2.15 11.97
N LEU A 131 14.74 1.36 12.52
CA LEU A 131 14.30 0.10 11.93
C LEU A 131 13.36 0.30 10.73
N LEU A 132 13.63 -0.43 9.64
CA LEU A 132 12.97 -0.33 8.34
C LEU A 132 11.43 -0.36 8.42
N GLY A 133 10.88 -1.27 9.23
CA GLY A 133 9.42 -1.45 9.35
C GLY A 133 8.65 -0.20 9.81
N ARG A 134 9.33 0.84 10.33
CA ARG A 134 8.70 2.13 10.65
C ARG A 134 8.44 3.01 9.43
N TYR A 135 9.20 2.80 8.36
CA TYR A 135 9.13 3.61 7.15
C TYR A 135 8.25 2.93 6.09
N THR A 136 8.26 1.59 6.04
CA THR A 136 7.43 0.83 5.09
C THR A 136 5.93 0.95 5.40
N THR A 137 5.55 1.25 6.66
CA THR A 137 4.15 1.49 7.06
C THR A 137 3.52 2.66 6.30
N PHE A 138 4.32 3.66 5.90
CA PHE A 138 3.80 4.80 5.13
C PHE A 138 3.28 4.40 3.75
N ALA A 139 3.58 3.20 3.24
CA ALA A 139 2.96 2.70 2.02
C ALA A 139 1.43 2.55 2.15
N CYS A 140 0.93 2.27 3.36
CA CYS A 140 -0.50 2.12 3.69
C CYS A 140 -1.07 3.31 4.49
N ASP A 141 -0.34 4.43 4.55
CA ASP A 141 -0.75 5.67 5.22
C ASP A 141 -1.01 5.50 6.73
N VAL A 142 -2.25 5.17 7.12
CA VAL A 142 -2.63 4.83 8.50
C VAL A 142 -3.22 3.43 8.53
N ASN A 143 -2.70 2.59 9.41
CA ASN A 143 -3.17 1.23 9.58
C ASN A 143 -3.45 0.91 11.06
N LEU A 144 -4.56 0.22 11.34
CA LEU A 144 -4.93 -0.17 12.70
C LEU A 144 -3.86 -1.02 13.38
N ALA A 145 -3.15 -1.87 12.62
CA ALA A 145 -2.03 -2.66 13.12
C ALA A 145 -0.94 -1.81 13.77
N VAL A 146 -0.65 -0.65 13.19
CA VAL A 146 0.38 0.27 13.69
C VAL A 146 -0.06 0.88 15.00
N ILE A 147 -1.31 1.36 15.06
CA ILE A 147 -1.92 1.93 16.27
C ILE A 147 -1.94 0.88 17.39
N SER A 148 -2.44 -0.32 17.11
CA SER A 148 -2.49 -1.44 18.06
C SER A 148 -1.12 -1.79 18.63
N ALA A 149 -0.10 -1.88 17.77
CA ALA A 149 1.25 -2.21 18.20
C ALA A 149 1.85 -1.13 19.13
N CYS A 150 1.50 0.14 18.93
CA CYS A 150 1.98 1.24 19.76
C CYS A 150 1.54 1.16 21.23
N PHE A 151 0.45 0.45 21.54
CA PHE A 151 0.02 0.24 22.93
C PHE A 151 0.92 -0.70 23.73
N ILE A 152 1.68 -1.58 23.06
CA ILE A 152 2.45 -2.64 23.72
C ILE A 152 3.61 -2.10 24.57
N PRO A 153 4.46 -1.18 24.08
CA PRO A 153 5.48 -0.56 24.93
C PRO A 153 4.88 0.17 26.13
N ILE A 154 3.70 0.77 25.98
CA ILE A 154 3.00 1.47 27.06
C ILE A 154 2.54 0.47 28.13
N PHE A 155 1.91 -0.63 27.69
CA PHE A 155 1.50 -1.73 28.55
C PHE A 155 2.69 -2.29 29.35
N LEU A 156 3.79 -2.63 28.65
CA LEU A 156 4.99 -3.22 29.26
C LEU A 156 5.62 -2.28 30.29
N TYR A 157 5.65 -0.98 30.00
CA TYR A 157 6.15 0.02 30.94
C TYR A 157 5.35 0.03 32.24
N TYR A 158 4.02 0.20 32.18
CA TYR A 158 3.20 0.26 33.39
C TYR A 158 3.19 -1.06 34.15
N PHE A 159 3.23 -2.20 33.45
CA PHE A 159 3.37 -3.51 34.09
C PHE A 159 4.67 -3.60 34.88
N GLN A 160 5.79 -3.18 34.28
CA GLN A 160 7.10 -3.17 34.91
C GLN A 160 7.17 -2.22 36.11
N GLN A 161 6.50 -1.06 36.03
CA GLN A 161 6.38 -0.12 37.14
C GLN A 161 5.40 -0.58 38.23
N LYS A 162 4.83 -1.78 38.12
CA LYS A 162 3.81 -2.35 39.03
C LYS A 162 2.51 -1.54 39.10
N GLN A 163 2.28 -0.66 38.12
CA GLN A 163 1.03 0.10 37.95
C GLN A 163 0.04 -0.76 37.17
N TYR A 164 -0.38 -1.87 37.79
CA TYR A 164 -1.14 -2.91 37.12
C TYR A 164 -2.50 -2.44 36.61
N LEU A 165 -3.17 -1.53 37.30
CA LEU A 165 -4.44 -0.97 36.83
C LEU A 165 -4.28 -0.28 35.47
N LEU A 166 -3.31 0.62 35.34
CA LEU A 166 -3.04 1.29 34.07
C LEU A 166 -2.59 0.31 32.98
N SER A 167 -1.73 -0.66 33.34
CA SER A 167 -1.33 -1.72 32.43
C SER A 167 -2.54 -2.49 31.88
N PHE A 168 -3.49 -2.87 32.73
CA PHE A 168 -4.69 -3.60 32.30
C PHE A 168 -5.67 -2.71 31.52
N ILE A 169 -5.75 -1.40 31.79
CA ILE A 169 -6.49 -0.47 30.92
C ILE A 169 -5.91 -0.49 29.51
N ILE A 170 -4.58 -0.39 29.38
CA ILE A 170 -3.91 -0.45 28.07
C ILE A 170 -4.07 -1.83 27.43
N LEU A 171 -4.06 -2.92 28.21
CA LEU A 171 -4.38 -4.26 27.70
C LEU A 171 -5.77 -4.28 27.04
N ILE A 172 -6.82 -3.81 27.74
CA ILE A 172 -8.18 -3.81 27.20
C ILE A 172 -8.27 -2.99 25.91
N LEU A 173 -7.68 -1.77 25.90
CA LEU A 173 -7.62 -0.95 24.69
C LEU A 173 -6.90 -1.67 23.53
N SER A 174 -5.84 -2.43 23.85
CA SER A 174 -5.10 -3.20 22.85
C SER A 174 -5.92 -4.38 22.33
N LEU A 175 -6.57 -5.16 23.20
CA LEU A 175 -7.39 -6.31 22.80
C LEU A 175 -8.52 -5.87 21.86
N PHE A 176 -9.14 -4.74 22.16
CA PHE A 176 -10.24 -4.18 21.37
C PHE A 176 -9.80 -3.48 20.07
N SER A 177 -8.49 -3.43 19.79
CA SER A 177 -7.96 -2.69 18.65
C SER A 177 -7.84 -3.51 17.36
N ARG A 178 -7.60 -4.82 17.46
CA ARG A 178 -7.49 -5.71 16.29
C ARG A 178 -7.61 -7.18 16.70
N GLU A 179 -8.12 -7.99 15.78
CA GLU A 179 -8.45 -9.39 15.98
C GLU A 179 -7.27 -10.31 16.33
N ASN A 180 -6.05 -9.95 15.94
CA ASN A 180 -4.85 -10.75 16.19
C ASN A 180 -4.09 -10.37 17.47
N ILE A 181 -4.39 -9.22 18.07
CA ILE A 181 -3.74 -8.72 19.30
C ILE A 181 -3.95 -9.64 20.52
N PRO A 182 -5.08 -10.34 20.69
CA PRO A 182 -5.25 -11.26 21.82
C PRO A 182 -4.22 -12.40 21.83
N ILE A 183 -3.93 -13.00 20.68
CA ILE A 183 -2.90 -14.05 20.57
C ILE A 183 -1.54 -13.49 20.97
N TRP A 184 -1.22 -12.26 20.57
CA TRP A 184 0.02 -11.63 20.97
C TRP A 184 0.17 -11.48 22.47
N PHE A 185 -0.88 -11.00 23.14
CA PHE A 185 -0.82 -10.79 24.58
C PHE A 185 -0.64 -12.08 25.35
N ILE A 186 -1.18 -13.21 24.87
CA ILE A 186 -0.90 -14.54 25.43
C ILE A 186 0.63 -14.78 25.48
N PHE A 187 1.33 -14.59 24.36
CA PHE A 187 2.79 -14.79 24.31
C PHE A 187 3.56 -13.69 25.06
N ILE A 188 3.05 -12.45 25.11
CA ILE A 188 3.62 -11.38 25.93
C ILE A 188 3.62 -11.78 27.41
N PHE A 189 2.48 -12.24 27.91
CA PHE A 189 2.34 -12.70 29.29
C PHE A 189 3.17 -13.93 29.61
N ILE A 190 3.34 -14.88 28.67
CA ILE A 190 4.26 -16.03 28.88
C ILE A 190 5.67 -15.54 29.21
N VAL A 191 6.20 -14.58 28.46
CA VAL A 191 7.54 -14.03 28.76
C VAL A 191 7.54 -13.22 30.05
N LEU A 192 6.47 -12.48 30.36
CA LEU A 192 6.36 -11.78 31.64
C LEU A 192 6.40 -12.77 32.82
N ILE A 193 5.75 -13.94 32.71
CA ILE A 193 5.86 -15.02 33.71
C ILE A 193 7.31 -15.47 33.86
N LEU A 194 8.01 -15.70 32.75
CA LEU A 194 9.42 -16.13 32.77
C LEU A 194 10.33 -15.07 33.41
N GLN A 195 10.12 -13.80 33.07
CA GLN A 195 10.90 -12.68 33.61
C GLN A 195 10.62 -12.41 35.09
N HIS A 196 9.36 -12.53 35.50
CA HIS A 196 8.89 -12.22 36.84
C HIS A 196 8.60 -13.45 37.69
N ARG A 197 9.17 -14.62 37.36
CA ARG A 197 8.92 -15.92 38.04
C ARG A 197 9.05 -15.91 39.56
N LYS A 198 9.76 -14.94 40.14
CA LYS A 198 9.93 -14.75 41.60
C LYS A 198 8.88 -13.82 42.22
N ASP A 199 8.20 -13.00 41.42
CA ASP A 199 7.15 -12.08 41.87
C ASP A 199 5.78 -12.74 41.66
N LYS A 200 5.26 -13.38 42.72
CA LYS A 200 4.00 -14.13 42.68
C LYS A 200 2.83 -13.29 42.17
N LYS A 201 2.78 -11.99 42.52
CA LYS A 201 1.72 -11.09 42.09
C LYS A 201 1.80 -10.82 40.58
N ALA A 202 2.99 -10.55 40.05
CA ALA A 202 3.19 -10.37 38.62
C ALA A 202 2.89 -11.64 37.82
N VAL A 203 3.25 -12.83 38.34
CA VAL A 203 2.91 -14.11 37.73
C VAL A 203 1.40 -14.33 37.71
N LEU A 204 0.71 -14.14 38.85
CA LEU A 204 -0.75 -14.30 38.94
C LEU A 204 -1.47 -13.37 37.95
N LEU A 205 -1.07 -12.10 37.90
CA LEU A 205 -1.64 -11.14 36.94
C LEU A 205 -1.34 -11.53 35.49
N SER A 206 -0.17 -12.09 35.21
CA SER A 206 0.16 -12.56 33.86
C SER A 206 -0.69 -13.77 33.44
N VAL A 207 -0.93 -14.71 34.37
CA VAL A 207 -1.86 -15.84 34.14
C VAL A 207 -3.28 -15.33 33.91
N GLY A 208 -3.75 -14.37 34.73
CA GLY A 208 -5.03 -13.70 34.51
C GLY A 208 -5.11 -12.97 33.17
N GLY A 209 -4.03 -12.33 32.75
CA GLY A 209 -3.91 -11.68 31.44
C GLY A 209 -3.97 -12.65 30.26
N ILE A 210 -3.35 -13.84 30.37
CA ILE A 210 -3.51 -14.92 29.40
C ILE A 210 -4.97 -15.35 29.33
N ALA A 211 -5.62 -15.58 30.47
CA ALA A 211 -7.01 -16.00 30.53
C ALA A 211 -7.95 -14.95 29.89
N ILE A 212 -7.77 -13.66 30.18
CA ILE A 212 -8.54 -12.57 29.58
C ILE A 212 -8.32 -12.51 28.06
N SER A 213 -7.07 -12.62 27.61
CA SER A 213 -6.74 -12.56 26.18
C SER A 213 -7.32 -13.76 25.43
N LEU A 214 -7.23 -14.95 26.01
CA LEU A 214 -7.81 -16.18 25.43
C LEU A 214 -9.35 -16.12 25.42
N LEU A 215 -9.96 -15.69 26.52
CA LEU A 215 -11.41 -15.54 26.60
C LEU A 215 -11.91 -14.55 25.55
N TYR A 216 -11.28 -13.38 25.43
CA TYR A 216 -11.65 -12.41 24.42
C TYR A 216 -11.42 -12.92 23.00
N PHE A 217 -10.31 -13.63 22.74
CA PHE A 217 -10.09 -14.28 21.45
C PHE A 217 -11.23 -15.25 21.08
N ILE A 218 -11.66 -16.08 22.03
CA ILE A 218 -12.77 -17.02 21.82
C ILE A 218 -14.07 -16.26 21.56
N ILE A 219 -14.41 -15.28 22.40
CA ILE A 219 -15.60 -14.44 22.25
C ILE A 219 -15.60 -13.73 20.89
N LEU A 220 -14.43 -13.21 20.48
CA LEU A 220 -14.27 -12.50 19.23
C LEU A 220 -14.64 -13.39 18.04
N PHE A 221 -14.04 -14.57 17.95
CA PHE A 221 -14.21 -15.47 16.80
C PHE A 221 -15.48 -16.33 16.85
N LYS A 222 -16.06 -16.58 18.03
CA LYS A 222 -17.27 -17.40 18.19
C LYS A 222 -18.56 -16.61 18.30
N VAL A 223 -18.50 -15.34 18.70
CA VAL A 223 -19.69 -14.52 18.98
C VAL A 223 -19.64 -13.22 18.19
N LEU A 224 -18.60 -12.41 18.39
CA LEU A 224 -18.58 -11.02 17.90
C LEU A 224 -18.45 -10.93 16.38
N ILE A 225 -17.47 -11.61 15.77
CA ILE A 225 -17.32 -11.62 14.32
C ILE A 225 -18.55 -12.26 13.64
N PRO A 226 -19.02 -13.46 14.05
CA PRO A 226 -20.24 -14.03 13.49
C PRO A 226 -21.48 -13.15 13.63
N SER A 227 -21.58 -12.34 14.70
CA SER A 227 -22.73 -11.45 14.89
C SER A 227 -22.79 -10.28 13.91
N VAL A 228 -21.68 -9.96 13.24
CA VAL A 228 -21.64 -8.90 12.23
C VAL A 228 -21.61 -9.45 10.81
N GLU A 229 -21.35 -10.74 10.59
CA GLU A 229 -21.34 -11.37 9.26
C GLU A 229 -22.72 -11.37 8.60
N THR A 230 -22.72 -11.39 7.26
CA THR A 230 -23.95 -11.43 6.44
C THR A 230 -23.77 -12.45 5.32
N GLU A 231 -24.86 -12.93 4.71
CA GLU A 231 -24.78 -13.85 3.57
C GLU A 231 -23.94 -13.27 2.41
N GLU A 232 -24.02 -11.96 2.20
CA GLU A 232 -23.27 -11.24 1.15
C GLU A 232 -21.79 -11.02 1.49
N LYS A 233 -21.42 -11.05 2.78
CA LYS A 233 -20.05 -10.80 3.25
C LYS A 233 -19.71 -11.59 4.51
N GLN A 234 -18.85 -12.58 4.31
CA GLN A 234 -18.22 -13.37 5.37
C GLN A 234 -16.86 -12.77 5.74
N PHE A 235 -16.46 -12.91 7.00
CA PHE A 235 -15.15 -12.48 7.45
C PHE A 235 -14.11 -13.47 6.91
N THR A 236 -12.99 -12.98 6.37
CA THR A 236 -11.92 -13.86 5.88
C THR A 236 -11.10 -14.36 7.07
N LEU A 237 -11.61 -15.40 7.73
CA LEU A 237 -11.12 -15.84 9.05
C LEU A 237 -9.81 -16.65 8.98
N PHE A 238 -9.57 -17.41 7.90
CA PHE A 238 -8.50 -18.40 7.88
C PHE A 238 -7.87 -18.61 6.49
N ASN A 239 -6.66 -18.03 6.29
CA ASN A 239 -5.87 -18.15 5.06
C ASN A 239 -4.52 -18.82 5.34
N TYR A 240 -4.55 -20.09 5.75
CA TYR A 240 -3.37 -20.88 6.13
C TYR A 240 -3.49 -22.32 5.58
N SER A 241 -3.73 -22.45 4.28
CA SER A 241 -3.99 -23.73 3.60
C SER A 241 -2.94 -24.81 3.85
N ALA A 242 -1.68 -24.41 4.05
CA ALA A 242 -0.58 -25.33 4.38
C ALA A 242 -0.73 -26.03 5.75
N LEU A 243 -1.59 -25.51 6.64
CA LEU A 243 -1.83 -26.07 7.97
C LEU A 243 -3.14 -26.88 8.07
N GLY A 244 -4.06 -26.73 7.13
CA GLY A 244 -5.37 -27.39 7.14
C GLY A 244 -6.49 -26.50 6.60
N ALA A 245 -7.73 -26.98 6.68
CA ALA A 245 -8.90 -26.23 6.20
C ALA A 245 -9.42 -25.21 7.22
N ASP A 246 -9.17 -25.42 8.52
CA ASP A 246 -9.70 -24.59 9.60
C ASP A 246 -8.72 -24.48 10.79
N PRO A 247 -8.97 -23.58 11.77
CA PRO A 247 -8.10 -23.40 12.93
C PRO A 247 -7.88 -24.67 13.79
N ALA A 248 -8.85 -25.58 13.87
CA ALA A 248 -8.72 -26.81 14.65
C ALA A 248 -7.82 -27.83 13.92
N GLU A 249 -7.97 -27.96 12.60
CA GLU A 249 -7.05 -28.73 11.77
C GLU A 249 -5.64 -28.15 11.80
N ALA A 250 -5.50 -26.82 11.76
CA ALA A 250 -4.22 -26.14 11.86
C ALA A 250 -3.48 -26.48 13.16
N LEU A 251 -4.19 -26.41 14.30
CA LEU A 251 -3.64 -26.77 15.59
C LEU A 251 -3.24 -28.26 15.62
N LYS A 252 -4.10 -29.14 15.09
CA LYS A 252 -3.82 -30.58 14.98
C LYS A 252 -2.59 -30.84 14.10
N TYR A 253 -2.43 -30.12 13.00
CA TYR A 253 -1.29 -30.22 12.10
C TYR A 253 0.01 -29.79 12.79
N VAL A 254 0.00 -28.63 13.48
CA VAL A 254 1.17 -28.12 14.21
C VAL A 254 1.64 -29.12 15.27
N ILE A 255 0.71 -29.76 15.98
CA ILE A 255 1.02 -30.75 17.02
C ILE A 255 1.53 -32.06 16.42
N LYS A 256 0.90 -32.56 15.34
CA LYS A 256 1.27 -33.84 14.71
C LYS A 256 2.52 -33.75 13.85
N ASN A 257 2.79 -32.59 13.25
CA ASN A 257 3.87 -32.38 12.28
C ASN A 257 4.77 -31.20 12.67
N PRO A 258 5.44 -31.23 13.85
CA PRO A 258 6.23 -30.09 14.33
C PRO A 258 7.41 -29.77 13.42
N ILE A 259 8.08 -30.77 12.84
CA ILE A 259 9.22 -30.57 11.93
C ILE A 259 8.75 -29.91 10.62
N GLU A 260 7.67 -30.40 10.02
CA GLU A 260 7.12 -29.82 8.80
C GLU A 260 6.60 -28.40 9.04
N THR A 261 5.96 -28.17 10.19
CA THR A 261 5.55 -26.82 10.60
C THR A 261 6.74 -25.87 10.68
N ILE A 262 7.86 -26.29 11.27
CA ILE A 262 9.08 -25.47 11.33
C ILE A 262 9.61 -25.21 9.91
N LYS A 263 9.59 -26.19 9.00
CA LYS A 263 10.00 -25.98 7.60
C LYS A 263 9.15 -24.92 6.91
N LEU A 264 7.83 -24.89 7.16
CA LEU A 264 6.91 -23.88 6.59
C LEU A 264 7.27 -22.44 6.97
N PHE A 265 8.02 -22.21 8.06
CA PHE A 265 8.52 -20.88 8.39
C PHE A 265 9.52 -20.35 7.37
N PHE A 266 10.23 -21.23 6.66
CA PHE A 266 11.35 -20.87 5.80
C PHE A 266 11.09 -21.12 4.31
N ILE A 267 10.25 -22.08 3.95
CA ILE A 267 10.00 -22.45 2.54
C ILE A 267 8.81 -21.71 1.94
N ASN A 268 8.83 -21.49 0.63
CA ASN A 268 7.66 -21.04 -0.12
C ASN A 268 6.65 -22.19 -0.27
N HIS A 269 5.52 -22.12 0.43
CA HIS A 269 4.50 -23.17 0.42
C HIS A 269 3.45 -23.02 -0.68
N LEU A 270 3.52 -21.96 -1.48
CA LEU A 270 2.57 -21.70 -2.57
C LEU A 270 3.10 -22.17 -3.94
N HIS A 271 4.31 -22.74 -3.99
CA HIS A 271 4.92 -23.32 -5.18
C HIS A 271 5.01 -22.37 -6.41
N ASN A 272 4.87 -21.06 -6.21
CA ASN A 272 5.09 -20.05 -7.24
C ASN A 272 6.50 -19.44 -7.06
N PRO A 273 7.44 -19.66 -8.01
CA PRO A 273 8.83 -19.19 -7.90
C PRO A 273 8.98 -17.67 -7.73
N GLN A 274 7.96 -16.87 -8.09
CA GLN A 274 7.98 -15.41 -7.88
C GLN A 274 8.01 -15.01 -6.40
N PHE A 275 7.64 -15.92 -5.49
CA PHE A 275 7.62 -15.68 -4.06
C PHE A 275 8.83 -16.25 -3.31
N ASP A 276 9.77 -16.85 -4.04
CA ASP A 276 10.99 -17.40 -3.46
C ASP A 276 11.86 -16.29 -2.86
N GLY A 277 12.45 -16.57 -1.70
CA GLY A 277 13.33 -15.63 -1.00
C GLY A 277 12.64 -14.55 -0.16
N ILE A 278 11.32 -14.37 -0.24
CA ILE A 278 10.61 -13.33 0.55
C ILE A 278 10.75 -13.56 2.06
N LYS A 279 10.53 -14.80 2.53
CA LYS A 279 10.68 -15.18 3.94
C LYS A 279 12.15 -15.00 4.39
N THR A 280 13.09 -15.43 3.56
CA THR A 280 14.53 -15.31 3.80
C THR A 280 14.97 -13.84 3.93
N GLU A 281 14.49 -12.96 3.05
CA GLU A 281 14.73 -11.51 3.15
C GLU A 281 14.22 -10.95 4.47
N PHE A 282 12.99 -11.29 4.87
CA PHE A 282 12.41 -10.86 6.15
C PHE A 282 13.31 -11.23 7.34
N TYR A 283 13.77 -12.49 7.42
CA TYR A 283 14.66 -12.92 8.50
C TYR A 283 16.00 -12.19 8.47
N TRP A 284 16.65 -12.08 7.31
CA TRP A 284 17.94 -11.40 7.19
C TRP A 284 17.88 -9.94 7.60
N VAL A 285 16.83 -9.22 7.20
CA VAL A 285 16.63 -7.82 7.56
C VAL A 285 16.61 -7.64 9.08
N TYR A 286 15.83 -8.45 9.81
CA TYR A 286 15.69 -8.26 11.25
C TYR A 286 16.80 -8.92 12.09
N LEU A 287 17.38 -10.04 11.63
CA LEU A 287 18.52 -10.67 12.31
C LEU A 287 19.77 -9.78 12.25
N THR A 288 20.10 -9.23 11.08
CA THR A 288 21.27 -8.33 10.91
C THR A 288 21.05 -6.98 11.56
N SER A 289 19.80 -6.53 11.68
CA SER A 289 19.42 -5.34 12.45
C SER A 289 19.46 -5.59 13.97
N GLY A 290 20.15 -6.62 14.47
CA GLY A 290 20.35 -6.87 15.91
C GLY A 290 19.47 -7.96 16.51
N GLY A 291 18.51 -8.50 15.75
CA GLY A 291 17.70 -9.66 16.19
C GLY A 291 18.53 -10.89 16.53
N ILE A 292 19.73 -11.04 15.94
CA ILE A 292 20.65 -12.13 16.27
C ILE A 292 21.07 -12.13 17.75
N LEU A 293 21.06 -10.97 18.42
CA LEU A 293 21.41 -10.88 19.84
C LEU A 293 20.40 -11.59 20.73
N LEU A 294 19.17 -11.82 20.26
CA LEU A 294 18.14 -12.52 21.05
C LEU A 294 18.51 -13.98 21.34
N LEU A 295 19.48 -14.57 20.63
CA LEU A 295 20.03 -15.89 20.96
C LEU A 295 20.68 -15.93 22.35
N PHE A 296 21.17 -14.80 22.86
CA PHE A 296 21.71 -14.71 24.23
C PHE A 296 20.62 -14.64 25.31
N ARG A 297 19.37 -14.35 24.93
CA ARG A 297 18.19 -14.27 25.80
C ARG A 297 16.97 -14.85 25.07
N PRO A 298 16.95 -16.16 24.82
CA PRO A 298 15.96 -16.80 23.94
C PRO A 298 14.52 -16.66 24.43
N GLN A 299 14.28 -16.34 25.71
CA GLN A 299 12.93 -16.05 26.20
C GLN A 299 12.23 -14.91 25.43
N PHE A 300 12.99 -13.97 24.85
CA PHE A 300 12.41 -12.89 24.05
C PHE A 300 11.94 -13.34 22.67
N LEU A 301 12.44 -14.49 22.16
CA LEU A 301 11.99 -15.06 20.89
C LEU A 301 10.52 -15.51 20.97
N ILE A 302 10.04 -15.86 22.18
CA ILE A 302 8.66 -16.29 22.43
C ILE A 302 7.65 -15.22 21.98
N TRP A 303 7.94 -13.94 22.22
CA TRP A 303 7.07 -12.85 21.76
C TRP A 303 6.87 -12.84 20.25
N PHE A 304 7.87 -13.26 19.47
CA PHE A 304 7.83 -13.20 18.01
C PHE A 304 7.17 -14.43 17.37
N ILE A 305 6.90 -15.50 18.13
CA ILE A 305 6.27 -16.72 17.60
C ILE A 305 4.94 -16.42 16.91
N PRO A 306 3.92 -15.83 17.57
CA PRO A 306 2.65 -15.57 16.91
C PRO A 306 2.78 -14.53 15.79
N ILE A 307 3.72 -13.60 15.93
CA ILE A 307 3.99 -12.51 14.97
C ILE A 307 4.50 -13.06 13.64
N VAL A 308 5.48 -13.95 13.72
CA VAL A 308 6.11 -14.55 12.55
C VAL A 308 5.18 -15.61 11.98
N ALA A 309 4.57 -16.46 12.82
CA ALA A 309 3.65 -17.51 12.38
C ALA A 309 2.48 -16.96 11.56
N GLN A 310 1.78 -15.92 12.07
CA GLN A 310 0.65 -15.32 11.35
C GLN A 310 1.04 -14.76 9.99
N LYS A 311 2.30 -14.36 9.82
CA LYS A 311 2.86 -13.82 8.57
C LYS A 311 3.24 -14.96 7.64
N VAL A 312 4.29 -15.71 7.97
CA VAL A 312 4.97 -16.61 7.04
C VAL A 312 4.14 -17.85 6.70
N LEU A 313 3.16 -18.22 7.52
CA LEU A 313 2.29 -19.36 7.23
C LEU A 313 1.06 -18.97 6.40
N ASN A 314 0.84 -17.67 6.16
CA ASN A 314 -0.36 -17.18 5.48
C ASN A 314 -0.31 -17.45 3.97
N ASP A 315 -1.46 -17.56 3.32
CA ASP A 315 -1.53 -17.76 1.86
C ASP A 315 -1.36 -16.48 1.03
N ALA A 316 -1.22 -15.31 1.67
CA ALA A 316 -0.91 -14.04 1.01
C ALA A 316 0.60 -13.70 1.14
N PRO A 317 1.41 -13.84 0.07
CA PRO A 317 2.87 -13.62 0.10
C PRO A 317 3.29 -12.23 0.57
N ILE A 318 2.47 -11.21 0.30
CA ILE A 318 2.73 -9.84 0.72
C ILE A 318 2.89 -9.70 2.24
N ARG A 319 2.25 -10.60 3.01
CA ARG A 319 2.34 -10.65 4.48
C ARG A 319 3.65 -11.26 4.97
N TRP A 320 4.38 -12.03 4.16
CA TRP A 320 5.59 -12.74 4.59
C TRP A 320 6.77 -11.78 4.78
N GLY A 321 6.86 -10.77 3.91
CA GLY A 321 8.03 -9.92 3.77
C GLY A 321 8.08 -8.70 4.67
N ILE A 322 8.88 -7.74 4.21
CA ILE A 322 9.17 -6.43 4.82
C ILE A 322 8.30 -5.29 4.28
N LEU A 323 7.29 -5.62 3.47
CA LEU A 323 6.45 -4.64 2.79
C LEU A 323 5.38 -4.07 3.72
N THR A 324 4.88 -2.89 3.35
CA THR A 324 3.76 -2.21 4.00
C THR A 324 3.91 -2.12 5.52
N TYR A 325 2.82 -2.30 6.26
CA TYR A 325 2.80 -2.30 7.71
C TYR A 325 3.12 -3.66 8.33
N TYR A 326 3.27 -4.74 7.56
CA TYR A 326 3.38 -6.11 8.12
C TYR A 326 4.63 -6.36 8.97
N SER A 327 5.54 -5.40 9.05
CA SER A 327 6.70 -5.47 9.94
C SER A 327 6.50 -4.73 11.26
N ILE A 328 5.45 -3.90 11.39
CA ILE A 328 5.28 -3.00 12.54
C ILE A 328 5.29 -3.76 13.85
N GLU A 329 4.68 -4.93 13.80
CA GLU A 329 4.63 -5.90 14.86
C GLU A 329 6.03 -6.28 15.41
N VAL A 330 6.91 -6.76 14.53
CA VAL A 330 8.27 -7.20 14.87
C VAL A 330 9.06 -6.02 15.40
N VAL A 331 9.03 -4.91 14.65
CA VAL A 331 9.87 -3.77 14.95
C VAL A 331 9.43 -3.11 16.27
N THR A 332 8.16 -3.21 16.68
CA THR A 332 7.67 -2.70 17.98
C THR A 332 8.37 -3.35 19.17
N LEU A 333 8.51 -4.68 19.17
CA LEU A 333 9.10 -5.42 20.30
C LEU A 333 10.62 -5.50 20.22
N LEU A 334 11.20 -5.45 19.02
CA LEU A 334 12.63 -5.63 18.80
C LEU A 334 13.52 -4.66 19.61
N PRO A 335 13.23 -3.34 19.72
CA PRO A 335 13.99 -2.41 20.57
C PRO A 335 14.04 -2.83 22.02
N ILE A 336 12.91 -3.28 22.58
CA ILE A 336 12.83 -3.72 23.97
C ILE A 336 13.65 -5.01 24.14
N SER A 337 13.42 -6.00 23.28
CA SER A 337 14.11 -7.30 23.34
C SER A 337 15.63 -7.18 23.18
N VAL A 338 16.10 -6.41 22.18
CA VAL A 338 17.52 -6.23 21.89
C VAL A 338 18.21 -5.52 23.04
N PHE A 339 17.65 -4.41 23.54
CA PHE A 339 18.33 -3.62 24.57
C PHE A 339 18.26 -4.25 25.97
N LEU A 340 17.19 -4.99 26.30
CA LEU A 340 17.18 -5.84 27.50
C LEU A 340 18.18 -7.01 27.41
N THR A 341 18.47 -7.48 26.19
CA THR A 341 19.51 -8.48 25.97
C THR A 341 20.89 -7.87 26.13
N ILE A 342 21.15 -6.72 25.52
CA ILE A 342 22.44 -6.02 25.67
C ILE A 342 22.68 -5.65 27.14
N SER A 343 21.66 -5.17 27.87
CA SER A 343 21.80 -4.81 29.28
C SER A 343 22.16 -6.00 30.19
N SER A 344 22.05 -7.23 29.70
CA SER A 344 22.44 -8.42 30.47
C SER A 344 23.93 -8.69 30.51
N PHE A 345 24.71 -8.11 29.58
CA PHE A 345 26.15 -8.25 29.59
C PHE A 345 26.75 -7.41 30.72
N LYS A 346 27.73 -7.95 31.45
CA LYS A 346 28.32 -7.27 32.62
C LYS A 346 29.20 -6.06 32.27
N SER A 347 29.70 -5.97 31.04
CA SER A 347 30.68 -4.95 30.64
C SER A 347 30.00 -3.74 30.01
N ASP A 348 30.10 -2.57 30.65
CA ASP A 348 29.60 -1.29 30.13
C ASP A 348 30.21 -0.93 28.77
N LYS A 349 31.50 -1.27 28.57
CA LYS A 349 32.19 -1.08 27.29
C LYS A 349 31.54 -1.93 26.20
N LEU A 350 31.27 -3.20 26.47
CA LEU A 350 30.60 -4.10 25.52
C LEU A 350 29.17 -3.64 25.24
N GLN A 351 28.41 -3.26 26.27
CA GLN A 351 27.07 -2.71 26.11
C GLN A 351 27.05 -1.49 25.19
N LYS A 352 27.98 -0.55 25.39
CA LYS A 352 28.12 0.64 24.54
C LYS A 352 28.48 0.28 23.11
N ILE A 353 29.43 -0.64 22.89
CA ILE A 353 29.83 -1.10 21.55
C ILE A 353 28.63 -1.74 20.84
N LEU A 354 27.98 -2.72 21.48
CA LEU A 354 26.82 -3.42 20.91
C LEU A 354 25.68 -2.45 20.60
N THR A 355 25.42 -1.48 21.47
CA THR A 355 24.42 -0.41 21.23
C THR A 355 24.66 0.31 19.90
N TRP A 356 25.89 0.79 19.68
CA TRP A 356 26.21 1.52 18.46
C TRP A 356 26.24 0.61 17.23
N VAL A 357 26.72 -0.63 17.38
CA VAL A 357 26.72 -1.63 16.31
C VAL A 357 25.28 -1.92 15.87
N VAL A 358 24.35 -2.22 16.77
CA VAL A 358 22.95 -2.52 16.37
C VAL A 358 22.23 -1.30 15.78
N CYS A 359 22.52 -0.09 16.27
CA CYS A 359 21.98 1.13 15.65
C CYS A 359 22.54 1.31 14.24
N LEU A 360 23.86 1.14 14.06
CA LEU A 360 24.51 1.28 12.76
C LEU A 360 24.03 0.20 11.77
N THR A 361 23.90 -1.06 12.19
CA THR A 361 23.42 -2.12 11.29
C THR A 361 21.94 -1.95 10.94
N ALA A 362 21.09 -1.54 11.90
CA ALA A 362 19.69 -1.21 11.61
C ALA A 362 19.57 -0.03 10.63
N PHE A 363 20.34 1.04 10.84
CA PHE A 363 20.36 2.18 9.91
C PHE A 363 20.84 1.76 8.52
N SER A 364 21.97 1.06 8.42
CA SER A 364 22.52 0.57 7.16
C SER A 364 21.55 -0.36 6.43
N MET A 365 20.88 -1.26 7.15
CA MET A 365 19.87 -2.16 6.57
C MET A 365 18.66 -1.38 6.06
N THR A 366 18.18 -0.39 6.83
CA THR A 366 17.08 0.48 6.40
C THR A 366 17.43 1.26 5.13
N ILE A 367 18.61 1.89 5.07
CA ILE A 367 19.05 2.62 3.88
C ILE A 367 19.23 1.67 2.69
N HIS A 368 19.84 0.50 2.90
CA HIS A 368 20.03 -0.51 1.87
C HIS A 368 18.70 -1.00 1.29
N LYS A 369 17.71 -1.31 2.13
CA LYS A 369 16.37 -1.78 1.71
C LYS A 369 15.43 -0.64 1.30
N MET A 370 15.80 0.62 1.49
CA MET A 370 15.16 1.75 0.81
C MET A 370 15.65 1.90 -0.64
N ASP A 371 16.40 0.95 -1.19
CA ASP A 371 16.61 0.84 -2.63
C ASP A 371 15.75 -0.26 -3.25
N ARG A 372 15.18 0.03 -4.41
CA ARG A 372 14.32 -0.88 -5.16
C ARG A 372 15.10 -2.10 -5.65
N SER A 373 16.36 -1.93 -6.04
CA SER A 373 17.23 -3.02 -6.52
C SER A 373 17.59 -4.04 -5.43
N ASN A 374 17.46 -3.66 -4.17
CA ASN A 374 17.89 -4.46 -3.03
C ASN A 374 16.74 -5.23 -2.38
N ARG A 375 15.55 -5.26 -3.00
CA ARG A 375 14.38 -5.97 -2.49
C ARG A 375 14.08 -7.21 -3.32
N VAL A 376 13.61 -8.28 -2.67
CA VAL A 376 13.12 -9.49 -3.37
C VAL A 376 11.88 -9.20 -4.21
N VAL A 377 11.02 -8.29 -3.73
CA VAL A 377 9.84 -7.82 -4.47
C VAL A 377 9.95 -6.31 -4.76
N PRO A 378 10.72 -5.91 -5.80
CA PRO A 378 10.91 -4.50 -6.14
C PRO A 378 9.63 -3.77 -6.52
N GLY A 379 8.62 -4.48 -7.04
CA GLY A 379 7.37 -3.92 -7.55
C GLY A 379 6.52 -3.22 -6.50
N SER A 380 6.55 -3.71 -5.26
CA SER A 380 5.68 -3.25 -4.17
C SER A 380 6.28 -2.12 -3.33
N PHE A 381 7.51 -1.68 -3.63
CA PHE A 381 8.13 -0.55 -2.96
C PHE A 381 7.67 0.76 -3.58
N VAL A 382 7.15 1.68 -2.76
CA VAL A 382 6.69 2.99 -3.21
C VAL A 382 7.65 4.06 -2.68
N PRO A 383 8.80 4.32 -3.35
CA PRO A 383 9.81 5.24 -2.85
C PRO A 383 9.29 6.66 -2.65
N GLN A 384 8.26 7.06 -3.40
CA GLN A 384 7.63 8.37 -3.27
C GLN A 384 6.85 8.52 -1.95
N LYS A 385 6.48 7.43 -1.27
CA LYS A 385 5.80 7.45 0.04
C LYS A 385 6.73 7.09 1.20
N GLU A 386 7.68 6.18 0.96
CA GLU A 386 8.50 5.58 2.02
C GLU A 386 9.90 6.22 2.16
N LYS A 387 10.48 6.74 1.06
CA LYS A 387 11.90 7.16 1.00
C LYS A 387 12.01 8.68 1.04
N PHE A 388 11.93 9.26 2.24
CA PHE A 388 11.91 10.72 2.42
C PHE A 388 13.10 11.47 1.80
N PHE A 389 14.27 10.84 1.65
CA PHE A 389 15.46 11.45 1.03
C PHE A 389 15.56 11.25 -0.49
N TYR A 390 14.55 10.64 -1.11
CA TYR A 390 14.46 10.51 -2.57
C TYR A 390 13.81 11.76 -3.18
N LYS A 391 14.37 12.28 -4.27
CA LYS A 391 13.81 13.44 -4.97
C LYS A 391 12.33 13.27 -5.35
N GLY A 392 11.92 12.07 -5.75
CA GLY A 392 10.52 11.80 -6.09
C GLY A 392 9.56 11.80 -4.89
N PHE A 393 10.07 11.72 -3.66
CA PHE A 393 9.27 11.95 -2.44
C PHE A 393 8.71 13.37 -2.39
N TYR A 394 9.37 14.33 -3.02
CA TYR A 394 8.94 15.73 -3.10
C TYR A 394 8.29 16.06 -4.45
N GLN A 395 7.76 15.06 -5.14
CA GLN A 395 7.01 15.22 -6.38
C GLN A 395 5.60 14.66 -6.21
N SER A 396 4.62 15.36 -6.79
CA SER A 396 3.25 14.90 -6.92
C SER A 396 2.94 14.68 -8.40
N PRO A 397 2.08 13.72 -8.76
CA PRO A 397 1.56 13.61 -10.11
C PRO A 397 0.65 14.80 -10.49
N TYR A 398 0.25 15.63 -9.52
CA TYR A 398 -0.73 16.69 -9.67
C TYR A 398 -0.13 18.08 -9.48
N ARG A 399 -0.80 19.10 -10.05
CA ARG A 399 -0.51 20.51 -9.77
C ARG A 399 -1.15 20.90 -8.44
N LEU A 400 -0.48 20.55 -7.34
CA LEU A 400 -0.98 20.64 -5.95
C LEU A 400 -1.96 21.79 -5.67
N ARG A 401 -1.54 23.05 -5.83
CA ARG A 401 -2.38 24.21 -5.50
C ARG A 401 -3.65 24.30 -6.36
N ALA A 402 -3.56 23.96 -7.64
CA ALA A 402 -4.69 23.99 -8.54
C ALA A 402 -5.63 22.80 -8.29
N THR A 403 -5.08 21.62 -7.99
CA THR A 403 -5.88 20.43 -7.66
C THR A 403 -6.63 20.58 -6.33
N HIS A 404 -5.99 21.12 -5.28
CA HIS A 404 -6.69 21.43 -4.02
C HIS A 404 -7.82 22.44 -4.23
N LYS A 405 -7.58 23.52 -4.99
CA LYS A 405 -8.63 24.49 -5.35
C LYS A 405 -9.77 23.90 -6.16
N LEU A 406 -9.48 22.91 -7.01
CA LEU A 406 -10.50 22.18 -7.77
C LEU A 406 -11.39 21.36 -6.82
N LEU A 407 -10.81 20.68 -5.82
CA LEU A 407 -11.59 19.94 -4.81
C LEU A 407 -12.42 20.86 -3.90
N GLU A 408 -11.93 22.06 -3.57
CA GLU A 408 -12.66 23.06 -2.78
C GLU A 408 -13.96 23.55 -3.42
N GLN A 409 -14.15 23.34 -4.74
CA GLN A 409 -15.39 23.68 -5.43
C GLN A 409 -16.54 22.70 -5.13
N ILE A 410 -16.23 21.54 -4.54
CA ILE A 410 -17.22 20.53 -4.18
C ILE A 410 -17.85 20.92 -2.84
N PRO A 411 -19.18 21.11 -2.75
CA PRO A 411 -19.84 21.41 -1.49
C PRO A 411 -19.56 20.32 -0.42
N PRO A 412 -19.41 20.69 0.86
CA PRO A 412 -19.13 19.73 1.95
C PRO A 412 -20.20 18.64 2.11
N ASP A 413 -21.46 18.98 1.83
CA ASP A 413 -22.64 18.13 1.98
C ASP A 413 -23.03 17.38 0.69
N ALA A 414 -22.40 17.70 -0.44
CA ALA A 414 -22.71 17.07 -1.72
C ALA A 414 -22.36 15.57 -1.72
N LYS A 415 -23.16 14.79 -2.46
CA LYS A 415 -22.88 13.37 -2.75
C LYS A 415 -21.81 13.28 -3.83
N VAL A 416 -20.72 12.56 -3.58
CA VAL A 416 -19.55 12.55 -4.48
C VAL A 416 -19.14 11.14 -4.86
N SER A 417 -18.84 10.91 -6.14
CA SER A 417 -18.03 9.79 -6.59
C SER A 417 -16.61 10.24 -6.86
N ALA A 418 -15.63 9.64 -6.19
CA ALA A 418 -14.23 10.07 -6.24
C ALA A 418 -13.29 8.92 -6.60
N SER A 419 -12.27 9.18 -7.42
CA SER A 419 -11.20 8.23 -7.71
C SER A 419 -10.24 8.05 -6.52
N GLU A 420 -9.33 7.07 -6.62
CA GLU A 420 -8.49 6.58 -5.53
C GLU A 420 -7.72 7.68 -4.80
N ASP A 421 -7.07 8.57 -5.55
CA ASP A 421 -6.21 9.62 -4.97
C ASP A 421 -7.00 10.77 -4.31
N PHE A 422 -8.28 10.94 -4.68
CA PHE A 422 -9.12 12.05 -4.18
C PHE A 422 -10.13 11.62 -3.13
N PHE A 423 -10.52 10.34 -3.12
CA PHE A 423 -11.52 9.83 -2.19
C PHE A 423 -11.20 10.19 -0.75
N THR A 424 -9.95 9.93 -0.33
CA THR A 424 -9.51 10.17 1.06
C THR A 424 -9.72 11.62 1.48
N HIS A 425 -9.47 12.57 0.57
CA HIS A 425 -9.61 14.01 0.83
C HIS A 425 -11.06 14.46 0.98
N LEU A 426 -12.01 13.66 0.48
CA LEU A 426 -13.44 13.97 0.47
C LEU A 426 -14.24 13.05 1.39
N SER A 427 -13.60 12.13 2.10
CA SER A 427 -14.21 11.06 2.89
C SER A 427 -15.10 11.53 4.06
N GLN A 428 -14.94 12.77 4.53
CA GLN A 428 -15.69 13.31 5.66
C GLN A 428 -17.05 13.89 5.23
N ARG A 429 -17.97 13.04 4.75
CA ARG A 429 -19.31 13.42 4.29
C ARG A 429 -20.34 12.30 4.40
N PHE A 430 -21.62 12.63 4.28
CA PHE A 430 -22.73 11.68 4.38
C PHE A 430 -22.70 10.58 3.32
N HIS A 431 -22.38 10.93 2.07
CA HIS A 431 -22.37 10.01 0.93
C HIS A 431 -21.13 10.25 0.07
N ILE A 432 -20.32 9.21 -0.04
CA ILE A 432 -19.19 9.15 -0.97
C ILE A 432 -19.16 7.76 -1.62
N TYR A 433 -18.80 7.70 -2.90
CA TYR A 433 -18.69 6.47 -3.68
C TYR A 433 -17.30 6.36 -4.30
N PHE A 434 -16.82 5.14 -4.45
CA PHE A 434 -15.53 4.91 -5.07
C PHE A 434 -15.69 4.79 -6.60
N PHE A 435 -15.24 5.81 -7.32
CA PHE A 435 -15.36 5.90 -8.77
C PHE A 435 -14.70 4.67 -9.43
N PRO A 436 -15.36 3.98 -10.40
CA PRO A 436 -16.44 4.46 -11.26
C PRO A 436 -17.87 4.26 -10.76
N GLU A 437 -18.06 3.84 -9.51
CA GLU A 437 -19.41 3.75 -8.94
C GLU A 437 -19.94 5.15 -8.61
N VAL A 438 -21.05 5.56 -9.25
CA VAL A 438 -21.60 6.93 -9.14
C VAL A 438 -22.93 6.99 -8.38
N ARG A 439 -23.79 5.98 -8.52
CA ARG A 439 -25.13 5.93 -7.90
C ARG A 439 -25.89 7.26 -8.08
N ASP A 440 -26.26 7.90 -6.98
CA ASP A 440 -26.96 9.18 -6.92
C ASP A 440 -26.03 10.38 -6.64
N ALA A 441 -24.72 10.25 -6.93
CA ALA A 441 -23.77 11.35 -6.77
C ALA A 441 -24.17 12.59 -7.60
N GLU A 442 -23.93 13.76 -7.01
CA GLU A 442 -24.10 15.05 -7.64
C GLU A 442 -22.80 15.50 -8.33
N TYR A 443 -21.65 15.05 -7.81
CA TYR A 443 -20.34 15.35 -8.35
C TYR A 443 -19.54 14.08 -8.61
N ILE A 444 -18.75 14.12 -9.67
CA ILE A 444 -17.72 13.14 -9.98
C ILE A 444 -16.39 13.86 -10.01
N VAL A 445 -15.38 13.33 -9.31
CA VAL A 445 -14.00 13.78 -9.46
C VAL A 445 -13.09 12.58 -9.69
N PHE A 446 -12.32 12.61 -10.77
CA PHE A 446 -11.36 11.54 -11.06
C PHE A 446 -10.07 12.06 -11.67
N SER A 447 -9.02 11.25 -11.50
CA SER A 447 -7.78 11.36 -12.24
C SER A 447 -7.78 10.34 -13.39
N VAL A 448 -7.10 10.68 -14.48
CA VAL A 448 -6.77 9.70 -15.55
C VAL A 448 -5.45 8.97 -15.25
N TYR A 449 -4.82 9.22 -14.09
CA TYR A 449 -3.60 8.56 -13.63
C TYR A 449 -3.82 7.47 -12.58
N ASP A 450 -4.99 7.46 -11.92
CA ASP A 450 -5.37 6.42 -10.96
C ASP A 450 -6.46 5.51 -11.54
N ASN A 451 -6.65 4.34 -10.93
CA ASN A 451 -7.60 3.33 -11.40
C ASN A 451 -8.30 2.70 -10.19
N TYR A 452 -9.57 2.32 -10.36
CA TYR A 452 -10.22 1.39 -9.44
C TYR A 452 -9.46 0.06 -9.49
N PHE A 453 -8.88 -0.36 -8.35
CA PHE A 453 -7.89 -1.44 -8.30
C PHE A 453 -8.42 -2.84 -8.68
N LEU A 454 -9.74 -3.08 -8.65
CA LEU A 454 -10.33 -4.34 -9.16
C LEU A 454 -10.67 -4.31 -10.66
N LYS A 455 -10.46 -3.18 -11.33
CA LYS A 455 -10.74 -3.00 -12.77
C LYS A 455 -9.43 -2.84 -13.53
N SER A 456 -9.37 -3.39 -14.73
CA SER A 456 -8.25 -3.14 -15.66
C SER A 456 -8.20 -1.66 -16.05
N HIS A 457 -7.05 -1.22 -16.56
CA HIS A 457 -6.88 0.15 -17.07
C HIS A 457 -7.93 0.49 -18.13
N THR A 458 -8.18 -0.44 -19.07
CA THR A 458 -9.16 -0.26 -20.14
C THR A 458 -10.59 -0.09 -19.62
N GLU A 459 -10.99 -0.84 -18.59
CA GLU A 459 -12.31 -0.70 -17.98
C GLU A 459 -12.47 0.64 -17.23
N ASN A 460 -11.41 1.11 -16.56
CA ASN A 460 -11.42 2.42 -15.91
C ASN A 460 -11.50 3.56 -16.92
N GLU A 461 -10.71 3.49 -18.01
CA GLU A 461 -10.78 4.48 -19.09
C GLU A 461 -12.14 4.49 -19.77
N ALA A 462 -12.75 3.33 -20.01
CA ALA A 462 -14.10 3.24 -20.55
C ALA A 462 -15.09 3.96 -19.63
N ALA A 463 -15.07 3.65 -18.33
CA ALA A 463 -15.97 4.29 -17.37
C ALA A 463 -15.77 5.82 -17.28
N ARG A 464 -14.52 6.31 -17.32
CA ARG A 464 -14.25 7.77 -17.40
C ARG A 464 -14.85 8.40 -18.64
N ASN A 465 -14.69 7.75 -19.79
CA ASN A 465 -15.23 8.24 -21.07
C ASN A 465 -16.76 8.22 -21.10
N ASP A 466 -17.40 7.23 -20.48
CA ASP A 466 -18.86 7.16 -20.39
C ASP A 466 -19.43 8.44 -19.76
N TYR A 467 -18.81 8.94 -18.68
CA TYR A 467 -19.24 10.19 -18.05
C TYR A 467 -18.81 11.43 -18.84
N LEU A 468 -17.59 11.45 -19.40
CA LEU A 468 -17.09 12.57 -20.19
C LEU A 468 -17.88 12.80 -21.50
N LEU A 469 -18.54 11.77 -22.01
CA LEU A 469 -19.39 11.83 -23.20
C LEU A 469 -20.88 11.87 -22.89
N ASN A 470 -21.27 11.80 -21.61
CA ASN A 470 -22.67 11.82 -21.21
C ASN A 470 -23.18 13.28 -21.10
N PRO A 471 -24.25 13.66 -21.82
CA PRO A 471 -24.82 15.00 -21.76
C PRO A 471 -25.44 15.37 -20.40
N ASP A 472 -25.79 14.39 -19.56
CA ASP A 472 -26.33 14.61 -18.21
C ASP A 472 -25.29 15.16 -17.23
N TRP A 473 -24.01 15.08 -17.59
CA TRP A 473 -22.91 15.60 -16.81
C TRP A 473 -22.30 16.83 -17.48
N GLU A 474 -21.90 17.80 -16.67
CA GLU A 474 -21.17 18.98 -17.11
C GLU A 474 -19.79 19.01 -16.47
N LEU A 475 -18.78 19.42 -17.24
CA LEU A 475 -17.43 19.66 -16.72
C LEU A 475 -17.39 21.04 -16.08
N ILE A 476 -17.26 21.07 -14.75
CA ILE A 476 -17.18 22.31 -13.98
C ILE A 476 -15.76 22.89 -14.07
N ASP A 477 -14.76 22.05 -13.81
CA ASP A 477 -13.37 22.46 -13.90
C ASP A 477 -12.47 21.27 -14.24
N SER A 478 -11.27 21.57 -14.69
CA SER A 478 -10.26 20.58 -15.02
C SER A 478 -8.87 21.15 -14.79
N GLU A 479 -8.05 20.39 -14.09
CA GLU A 479 -6.61 20.61 -14.01
C GLU A 479 -5.91 19.30 -14.32
N PHE A 480 -5.55 19.10 -15.58
CA PHE A 480 -4.98 17.85 -16.08
C PHE A 480 -3.92 17.29 -15.11
N PRO A 481 -4.04 16.02 -14.68
CA PRO A 481 -4.92 14.94 -15.18
C PRO A 481 -6.32 14.85 -14.51
N VAL A 482 -6.77 15.89 -13.80
CA VAL A 482 -7.96 15.86 -12.94
C VAL A 482 -9.16 16.51 -13.61
N PHE A 483 -10.31 15.86 -13.50
CA PHE A 483 -11.59 16.33 -14.03
C PHE A 483 -12.63 16.40 -12.90
N LEU A 484 -13.33 17.53 -12.79
CA LEU A 484 -14.45 17.72 -11.89
C LEU A 484 -15.74 17.90 -12.69
N MET A 485 -16.69 17.01 -12.47
CA MET A 485 -17.96 17.01 -13.16
C MET A 485 -19.12 17.15 -12.17
N ARG A 486 -20.21 17.76 -12.62
CA ARG A 486 -21.46 17.89 -11.87
C ARG A 486 -22.63 17.33 -12.69
N LYS A 487 -23.60 16.74 -12.00
CA LYS A 487 -24.84 16.28 -12.62
C LYS A 487 -25.74 17.47 -12.92
N ARG A 488 -26.24 17.57 -14.16
CA ARG A 488 -27.20 18.62 -14.55
C ARG A 488 -28.55 18.37 -13.87
N LYS A 489 -29.18 19.43 -13.35
CA LYS A 489 -30.49 19.36 -12.67
C LYS A 489 -31.67 19.08 -13.62
N ASP A 490 -31.53 19.42 -14.91
CA ASP A 490 -32.62 19.38 -15.91
C ASP A 490 -32.55 18.15 -16.84
N SER A 491 -32.24 16.96 -16.31
CA SER A 491 -31.97 15.74 -17.11
C SER A 491 -33.18 15.21 -17.92
N GLY A 492 -34.34 15.88 -17.89
CA GLY A 492 -35.60 15.38 -18.47
C GLY A 492 -36.31 16.27 -19.49
N GLN A 493 -35.95 17.54 -19.71
CA GLN A 493 -36.80 18.45 -20.52
C GLN A 493 -36.11 19.23 -21.65
N ASN A 494 -34.78 19.22 -21.77
CA ASN A 494 -34.06 19.96 -22.83
C ASN A 494 -32.81 19.24 -23.38
N GLN A 495 -32.93 17.96 -23.74
CA GLN A 495 -31.80 17.19 -24.31
C GLN A 495 -31.31 17.74 -25.66
N GLN A 496 -32.10 18.52 -26.40
CA GLN A 496 -31.74 19.04 -27.72
C GLN A 496 -30.67 20.15 -27.71
N LYS A 497 -30.25 20.67 -26.54
CA LYS A 497 -29.16 21.67 -26.41
C LYS A 497 -27.98 21.22 -25.55
N ALA A 498 -27.98 20.01 -25.01
CA ALA A 498 -26.91 19.54 -24.14
C ALA A 498 -25.67 19.15 -24.96
N THR A 499 -24.64 20.01 -24.95
CA THR A 499 -23.35 19.68 -25.58
C THR A 499 -22.53 18.80 -24.65
N THR A 500 -21.90 17.75 -25.21
CA THR A 500 -20.99 16.88 -24.47
C THR A 500 -19.81 17.68 -23.87
N PRO A 501 -19.33 17.31 -22.68
CA PRO A 501 -18.16 17.94 -22.05
C PRO A 501 -16.92 18.00 -22.94
N LEU A 502 -16.78 17.01 -23.82
CA LEU A 502 -15.66 16.87 -24.75
C LEU A 502 -16.07 17.07 -26.20
N THR A 503 -15.20 17.73 -26.95
CA THR A 503 -15.16 17.65 -28.42
C THR A 503 -13.76 17.23 -28.86
N ALA A 504 -13.66 16.31 -29.81
CA ALA A 504 -12.37 15.84 -30.33
C ALA A 504 -12.11 16.44 -31.72
N ALA A 505 -10.89 16.91 -31.96
CA ALA A 505 -10.42 17.14 -33.32
C ALA A 505 -10.32 15.80 -34.08
N PRO A 506 -10.31 15.82 -35.43
CA PRO A 506 -10.05 14.62 -36.22
C PRO A 506 -8.76 13.92 -35.73
N PRO A 507 -8.77 12.59 -35.57
CA PRO A 507 -7.61 11.87 -35.09
C PRO A 507 -6.45 11.94 -36.08
N GLU A 508 -5.24 12.12 -35.58
CA GLU A 508 -4.03 11.79 -36.30
C GLU A 508 -3.80 10.27 -36.17
N SER A 509 -4.15 9.53 -37.22
CA SER A 509 -4.03 8.07 -37.26
C SER A 509 -2.80 7.63 -38.04
N SER A 510 -2.11 6.61 -37.52
CA SER A 510 -0.91 6.01 -38.09
C SER A 510 -1.07 4.50 -38.11
N PHE A 511 -0.56 3.86 -39.15
CA PHE A 511 -0.69 2.42 -39.36
C PHE A 511 0.65 1.77 -39.72
N CYS A 512 0.84 0.53 -39.25
CA CYS A 512 2.01 -0.31 -39.54
C CYS A 512 1.60 -1.79 -39.63
N ASN A 513 1.55 -2.32 -40.85
CA ASN A 513 1.46 -3.77 -41.14
C ASN A 513 2.83 -4.45 -41.27
N PHE A 514 3.89 -3.83 -40.72
CA PHE A 514 5.26 -4.35 -40.70
C PHE A 514 5.94 -4.58 -42.06
N GLU A 515 5.35 -4.13 -43.17
CA GLU A 515 5.93 -4.23 -44.52
C GLU A 515 6.90 -3.09 -44.87
N HIS A 516 6.74 -1.92 -44.25
CA HIS A 516 7.51 -0.73 -44.58
C HIS A 516 8.87 -0.72 -43.86
N ILE A 517 9.89 -1.24 -44.56
CA ILE A 517 11.26 -1.37 -44.06
C ILE A 517 12.17 -0.33 -44.70
N ASP A 518 12.78 0.52 -43.88
CA ASP A 518 13.85 1.41 -44.31
C ASP A 518 15.18 0.62 -44.34
N LEU A 519 15.68 0.36 -45.55
CA LEU A 519 16.88 -0.45 -45.78
C LEU A 519 18.17 0.25 -45.35
N LEU A 520 18.20 1.58 -45.25
CA LEU A 520 19.39 2.31 -44.82
C LEU A 520 19.60 2.20 -43.31
N THR A 521 18.51 2.24 -42.55
CA THR A 521 18.53 2.19 -41.07
C THR A 521 18.11 0.85 -40.49
N ASN A 522 17.79 -0.14 -41.35
CA ASN A 522 17.21 -1.44 -40.98
C ASN A 522 16.02 -1.32 -40.01
N SER A 523 15.21 -0.27 -40.16
CA SER A 523 14.11 0.05 -39.24
C SER A 523 12.74 -0.15 -39.88
N VAL A 524 11.82 -0.71 -39.12
CA VAL A 524 10.40 -0.85 -39.50
C VAL A 524 9.63 0.37 -39.04
N ARG A 525 8.88 0.99 -39.94
CA ARG A 525 8.25 2.30 -39.71
C ARG A 525 6.75 2.27 -39.94
N PHE A 526 6.03 3.04 -39.13
CA PHE A 526 4.68 3.49 -39.43
C PHE A 526 4.66 4.36 -40.70
N ASN A 527 3.48 4.49 -41.31
CA ASN A 527 3.24 5.40 -42.44
C ASN A 527 3.64 6.87 -42.16
N ASN A 528 3.63 7.31 -40.91
CA ASN A 528 4.06 8.65 -40.49
C ASN A 528 5.57 8.75 -40.16
N GLY A 529 6.35 7.68 -40.39
CA GLY A 529 7.79 7.61 -40.18
C GLY A 529 8.26 7.22 -38.77
N LEU A 530 7.36 7.03 -37.80
CA LEU A 530 7.70 6.54 -36.46
C LEU A 530 8.27 5.11 -36.52
N ILE A 531 9.33 4.84 -35.77
CA ILE A 531 10.00 3.54 -35.76
C ILE A 531 9.39 2.64 -34.67
N ILE A 532 9.02 1.41 -35.03
CA ILE A 532 8.45 0.42 -34.09
C ILE A 532 9.34 -0.81 -33.89
N SER A 533 10.18 -1.16 -34.86
CA SER A 533 11.06 -2.31 -34.73
C SER A 533 12.27 -2.23 -35.66
N THR A 534 13.08 -3.29 -35.67
CA THR A 534 14.14 -3.53 -36.64
C THR A 534 13.75 -4.68 -37.57
N LYS A 535 14.37 -4.73 -38.75
CA LYS A 535 14.18 -5.80 -39.73
C LYS A 535 14.44 -7.20 -39.15
N GLU A 536 15.39 -7.32 -38.22
CA GLU A 536 15.78 -8.57 -37.56
C GLU A 536 14.67 -9.18 -36.69
N ALA A 537 13.74 -8.36 -36.20
CA ALA A 537 12.63 -8.83 -35.39
C ALA A 537 11.41 -9.25 -36.25
N LEU A 538 11.48 -9.10 -37.57
CA LEU A 538 10.42 -9.53 -38.48
C LEU A 538 10.53 -11.02 -38.83
N THR A 539 9.40 -11.64 -39.09
CA THR A 539 9.30 -13.02 -39.56
C THR A 539 8.26 -13.16 -40.66
N LYS A 540 8.44 -14.18 -41.51
CA LYS A 540 7.47 -14.61 -42.53
C LYS A 540 6.75 -15.92 -42.14
N ASP A 541 7.01 -16.43 -40.93
CA ASP A 541 6.48 -17.72 -40.48
C ASP A 541 4.97 -17.65 -40.26
N ILE A 542 4.51 -16.56 -39.64
CA ILE A 542 3.14 -16.31 -39.22
C ILE A 542 2.87 -14.82 -39.44
N GLN A 543 1.85 -14.49 -40.22
CA GLN A 543 1.47 -13.12 -40.54
C GLN A 543 -0.06 -13.03 -40.66
N ARG A 544 -0.61 -11.85 -40.39
CA ARG A 544 -2.03 -11.57 -40.55
C ARG A 544 -2.29 -10.91 -41.89
N SER A 545 -1.48 -9.93 -42.26
CA SER A 545 -1.54 -9.25 -43.54
C SER A 545 -0.14 -9.16 -44.16
N GLY A 546 -0.06 -8.98 -45.48
CA GLY A 546 1.23 -8.89 -46.17
C GLY A 546 2.08 -10.16 -46.06
N ASN A 547 3.38 -9.97 -45.84
CA ASN A 547 4.40 -11.02 -45.83
C ASN A 547 5.16 -11.11 -44.51
N ASN A 548 5.10 -10.08 -43.65
CA ASN A 548 5.92 -9.95 -42.46
C ASN A 548 5.05 -9.65 -41.23
N SER A 549 5.43 -10.20 -40.08
CA SER A 549 4.93 -9.79 -38.77
C SER A 549 6.08 -9.57 -37.79
N LEU A 550 5.82 -8.87 -36.69
CA LEU A 550 6.80 -8.69 -35.62
C LEU A 550 6.79 -9.90 -34.67
N LYS A 551 7.94 -10.57 -34.52
CA LYS A 551 8.12 -11.69 -33.59
C LYS A 551 8.85 -11.25 -32.32
N LEU A 552 8.17 -11.34 -31.17
CA LEU A 552 8.79 -11.10 -29.86
C LEU A 552 8.98 -12.42 -29.12
N THR A 553 10.16 -12.62 -28.54
CA THR A 553 10.58 -13.87 -27.87
C THR A 553 11.17 -13.57 -26.50
N GLN A 554 11.53 -14.60 -25.74
CA GLN A 554 12.23 -14.44 -24.45
C GLN A 554 13.54 -13.64 -24.57
N ASN A 555 14.26 -13.75 -25.69
CA ASN A 555 15.52 -13.04 -25.94
C ASN A 555 15.32 -11.62 -26.50
N ASN A 556 14.15 -11.35 -27.07
CA ASN A 556 13.76 -10.03 -27.57
C ASN A 556 12.30 -9.76 -27.20
N ARG A 557 12.08 -9.35 -25.95
CA ARG A 557 10.74 -9.24 -25.36
C ARG A 557 10.00 -7.97 -25.75
N PHE A 558 10.68 -6.97 -26.32
CA PHE A 558 10.13 -5.63 -26.50
C PHE A 558 10.26 -5.17 -27.95
N SER A 559 9.24 -4.47 -28.45
CA SER A 559 9.41 -3.62 -29.63
C SER A 559 10.26 -2.38 -29.29
N LYS A 560 10.66 -1.61 -30.31
CA LYS A 560 11.20 -0.26 -30.05
C LYS A 560 10.10 0.62 -29.45
N ALA A 561 10.51 1.52 -28.54
CA ALA A 561 9.63 2.51 -27.95
C ALA A 561 9.31 3.63 -28.95
N ILE A 562 8.02 3.82 -29.21
CA ILE A 562 7.48 4.92 -30.00
C ILE A 562 7.31 6.14 -29.09
N THR A 563 7.75 7.30 -29.54
CA THR A 563 7.48 8.60 -28.92
C THR A 563 6.80 9.49 -29.96
N PRO A 564 5.46 9.65 -29.89
CA PRO A 564 4.75 10.58 -30.76
C PRO A 564 5.28 12.00 -30.59
N LYS A 565 5.30 12.76 -31.69
CA LYS A 565 5.74 14.16 -31.71
C LYS A 565 4.53 15.10 -31.56
N ASN A 566 4.78 16.38 -31.26
CA ASN A 566 3.77 17.44 -31.24
C ASN A 566 2.59 17.23 -30.26
N LEU A 567 2.87 16.60 -29.12
CA LEU A 567 1.87 16.39 -28.08
C LEU A 567 1.46 17.73 -27.43
N ALA A 568 0.16 18.01 -27.43
CA ALA A 568 -0.50 19.12 -26.75
C ALA A 568 -1.07 18.71 -25.38
N ARG A 569 -1.48 19.69 -24.57
CA ARG A 569 -2.27 19.44 -23.35
C ARG A 569 -3.61 18.80 -23.76
N PHE A 570 -4.03 17.75 -23.05
CA PHE A 570 -5.25 16.96 -23.34
C PHE A 570 -5.22 16.19 -24.67
N ASN A 571 -4.13 15.47 -24.95
CA ASN A 571 -4.18 14.43 -25.98
C ASN A 571 -4.70 13.10 -25.42
N TYR A 572 -5.48 12.41 -26.24
CA TYR A 572 -5.98 11.08 -25.97
C TYR A 572 -5.43 10.10 -27.01
N LEU A 573 -4.81 9.03 -26.56
CA LEU A 573 -4.19 8.00 -27.39
C LEU A 573 -5.05 6.75 -27.41
N GLU A 574 -5.17 6.15 -28.58
CA GLU A 574 -5.72 4.82 -28.77
C GLU A 574 -4.74 4.00 -29.63
N ALA A 575 -4.36 2.83 -29.15
CA ALA A 575 -3.46 1.92 -29.83
C ALA A 575 -4.06 0.52 -29.88
N MET A 576 -4.02 -0.11 -31.06
CA MET A 576 -4.58 -1.43 -31.31
C MET A 576 -3.61 -2.25 -32.16
N VAL A 577 -3.43 -3.52 -31.82
CA VAL A 577 -2.55 -4.42 -32.59
C VAL A 577 -3.14 -5.82 -32.56
N TRP A 578 -2.98 -6.56 -33.66
CA TRP A 578 -3.36 -7.96 -33.73
C TRP A 578 -2.22 -8.84 -33.24
N VAL A 579 -2.58 -9.87 -32.47
CA VAL A 579 -1.61 -10.79 -31.85
C VAL A 579 -1.99 -12.23 -32.12
N TYR A 580 -0.98 -13.06 -32.41
CA TYR A 580 -1.08 -14.50 -32.53
C TYR A 580 -0.03 -15.21 -31.66
N GLY A 581 -0.41 -16.34 -31.07
CA GLY A 581 0.48 -17.22 -30.30
C GLY A 581 -0.26 -18.05 -29.26
N GLU A 582 0.47 -18.92 -28.56
CA GLU A 582 -0.11 -19.85 -27.58
C GLU A 582 -0.71 -19.11 -26.36
N ASN A 583 0.06 -18.18 -25.78
CA ASN A 583 -0.29 -17.49 -24.53
C ASN A 583 -0.52 -15.99 -24.77
N ILE A 584 -1.63 -15.64 -25.40
CA ILE A 584 -1.96 -14.24 -25.75
C ILE A 584 -2.05 -13.33 -24.51
N LYS A 585 -2.26 -13.88 -23.31
CA LYS A 585 -2.25 -13.10 -22.05
C LYS A 585 -0.89 -12.44 -21.76
N ASP A 586 0.19 -12.97 -22.34
CA ASP A 586 1.54 -12.42 -22.23
C ASP A 586 1.81 -11.26 -23.21
N ALA A 587 0.87 -10.99 -24.11
CA ALA A 587 0.96 -9.92 -25.09
C ALA A 587 0.42 -8.61 -24.51
N HIS A 588 1.27 -7.60 -24.41
CA HIS A 588 0.89 -6.30 -23.85
C HIS A 588 1.20 -5.17 -24.83
N ILE A 589 0.27 -4.22 -24.92
CA ILE A 589 0.60 -2.85 -25.31
C ILE A 589 0.90 -2.07 -24.02
N VAL A 590 2.05 -1.41 -23.96
CA VAL A 590 2.51 -0.67 -22.77
C VAL A 590 2.67 0.80 -23.11
N THR A 591 2.09 1.67 -22.28
CA THR A 591 2.34 3.10 -22.27
C THR A 591 3.04 3.51 -20.99
N LYS A 592 4.08 4.34 -21.11
CA LYS A 592 4.93 4.73 -19.99
C LYS A 592 5.40 6.17 -20.15
N SER A 593 5.49 6.88 -19.03
CA SER A 593 6.22 8.15 -18.94
C SER A 593 7.01 8.17 -17.63
N LYS A 594 7.86 9.19 -17.42
CA LYS A 594 8.58 9.32 -16.15
C LYS A 594 7.59 9.59 -15.01
N GLY A 595 7.86 9.02 -13.83
CA GLY A 595 7.07 9.26 -12.63
C GLY A 595 5.99 8.20 -12.45
N TYR A 596 4.73 8.65 -12.35
CA TYR A 596 3.58 7.83 -11.93
C TYR A 596 2.79 7.20 -13.10
N PHE A 597 3.20 7.43 -14.34
CA PHE A 597 2.45 6.99 -15.52
C PHE A 597 3.02 5.69 -16.09
N TYR A 598 2.31 4.58 -15.83
CA TYR A 598 2.58 3.29 -16.44
C TYR A 598 1.27 2.52 -16.58
N PHE A 599 0.86 2.26 -17.82
CA PHE A 599 -0.31 1.46 -18.12
C PHE A 599 0.02 0.37 -19.12
N GLN A 600 -0.64 -0.77 -18.96
CA GLN A 600 -0.52 -1.89 -19.88
C GLN A 600 -1.88 -2.53 -20.10
N SER A 601 -2.08 -3.09 -21.29
CA SER A 601 -3.30 -3.82 -21.63
C SER A 601 -2.96 -5.07 -22.41
N ASN A 602 -3.59 -6.18 -22.03
CA ASN A 602 -3.69 -7.43 -22.79
C ASN A 602 -5.16 -7.79 -23.09
N THR A 603 -6.07 -6.83 -22.93
CA THR A 603 -7.50 -7.06 -23.10
C THR A 603 -7.83 -7.28 -24.58
N VAL A 604 -8.27 -8.50 -24.90
CA VAL A 604 -8.72 -8.86 -26.23
C VAL A 604 -10.08 -8.23 -26.51
N GLN A 605 -10.18 -7.48 -27.60
CA GLN A 605 -11.41 -6.85 -28.06
C GLN A 605 -12.18 -7.76 -29.01
N GLN A 606 -11.48 -8.39 -29.94
CA GLN A 606 -12.07 -9.24 -30.97
C GLN A 606 -11.08 -10.30 -31.45
N LYS A 607 -11.62 -11.33 -32.10
CA LYS A 607 -10.88 -12.43 -32.70
C LYS A 607 -11.32 -12.59 -34.15
N ASP A 608 -10.38 -12.79 -35.06
CA ASP A 608 -10.70 -13.10 -36.45
C ASP A 608 -10.76 -14.61 -36.72
N ASN A 609 -11.18 -14.95 -37.94
CA ASN A 609 -11.34 -16.34 -38.37
C ASN A 609 -10.00 -17.11 -38.47
N LEU A 610 -8.88 -16.39 -38.54
CA LEU A 610 -7.52 -16.95 -38.63
C LEU A 610 -6.90 -17.19 -37.25
N GLY A 611 -7.62 -16.87 -36.18
CA GLY A 611 -7.16 -17.09 -34.81
C GLY A 611 -6.40 -15.93 -34.20
N TRP A 612 -6.19 -14.83 -34.93
CA TRP A 612 -5.58 -13.62 -34.39
C TRP A 612 -6.55 -12.92 -33.44
N LYS A 613 -6.00 -12.28 -32.41
CA LYS A 613 -6.76 -11.52 -31.42
C LYS A 613 -6.28 -10.08 -31.39
N GLN A 614 -7.20 -9.13 -31.47
CA GLN A 614 -6.85 -7.72 -31.37
C GLN A 614 -6.83 -7.30 -29.90
N ILE A 615 -5.72 -6.72 -29.45
CA ILE A 615 -5.61 -6.09 -28.13
C ILE A 615 -5.60 -4.56 -28.29
N ARG A 616 -6.11 -3.85 -27.27
CA ARG A 616 -6.23 -2.39 -27.29
C ARG A 616 -5.77 -1.76 -25.97
N ILE A 617 -5.13 -0.60 -26.06
CA ILE A 617 -4.97 0.32 -24.94
C ILE A 617 -5.45 1.71 -25.35
N SER A 618 -6.07 2.42 -24.42
CA SER A 618 -6.34 3.84 -24.55
C SER A 618 -5.89 4.57 -23.30
N CYS A 619 -5.41 5.80 -23.44
CA CYS A 619 -5.01 6.61 -22.30
C CYS A 619 -4.90 8.09 -22.67
N TRP A 620 -5.09 8.93 -21.67
CA TRP A 620 -4.73 10.34 -21.74
C TRP A 620 -3.21 10.50 -21.66
N ILE A 621 -2.63 11.16 -22.67
CA ILE A 621 -1.19 11.36 -22.74
C ILE A 621 -0.78 12.43 -21.70
N PRO A 622 0.23 12.16 -20.86
CA PRO A 622 0.77 13.14 -19.94
C PRO A 622 1.18 14.45 -20.62
N GLU A 623 1.07 15.56 -19.88
CA GLU A 623 1.47 16.86 -20.40
C GLU A 623 2.97 16.82 -20.75
N ASN A 624 3.28 17.02 -22.03
CA ASN A 624 4.62 16.86 -22.58
C ASN A 624 5.53 18.01 -22.13
N THR A 625 6.01 17.93 -20.89
CA THR A 625 7.08 18.79 -20.38
C THR A 625 8.42 18.26 -20.90
N ALA A 626 9.42 19.14 -21.07
CA ALA A 626 10.77 18.77 -21.54
C ALA A 626 11.49 17.66 -20.71
N LYS A 627 10.87 17.18 -19.63
CA LYS A 627 11.37 16.13 -18.74
C LYS A 627 10.56 14.82 -18.79
N GLN A 628 9.39 14.76 -19.45
CA GLN A 628 8.49 13.61 -19.50
C GLN A 628 8.39 13.05 -20.93
N ASN A 629 9.22 12.06 -21.26
CA ASN A 629 9.15 11.39 -22.57
C ASN A 629 8.12 10.26 -22.49
N PHE A 630 6.93 10.49 -23.03
CA PHE A 630 5.94 9.44 -23.24
C PHE A 630 6.48 8.38 -24.21
N GLN A 631 6.22 7.11 -23.90
CA GLN A 631 6.65 5.95 -24.66
C GLN A 631 5.49 4.97 -24.81
N LEU A 632 5.35 4.40 -26.00
CA LEU A 632 4.44 3.32 -26.35
C LEU A 632 5.25 2.17 -26.96
N TYR A 633 5.06 0.94 -26.48
CA TYR A 633 5.73 -0.25 -27.05
C TYR A 633 4.92 -1.52 -26.83
N LEU A 634 5.30 -2.58 -27.56
CA LEU A 634 4.76 -3.92 -27.43
C LEU A 634 5.68 -4.76 -26.55
N TRP A 635 5.10 -5.61 -25.71
CA TRP A 635 5.84 -6.46 -24.77
C TRP A 635 5.30 -7.89 -24.77
N ASN A 636 6.21 -8.86 -24.88
CA ASN A 636 5.98 -10.27 -24.56
C ASN A 636 6.51 -10.56 -23.15
N ALA A 637 5.60 -10.75 -22.19
CA ALA A 637 5.94 -11.09 -20.81
C ALA A 637 6.33 -12.57 -20.63
N GLY A 638 5.93 -13.42 -21.57
CA GLY A 638 6.08 -14.87 -21.52
C GLY A 638 7.38 -15.40 -22.08
N ASN A 639 7.45 -16.73 -22.22
CA ASN A 639 8.59 -17.44 -22.79
C ASN A 639 8.30 -17.95 -24.22
N SER A 640 7.03 -18.23 -24.56
CA SER A 640 6.63 -18.61 -25.92
C SER A 640 6.69 -17.42 -26.87
N PRO A 641 7.01 -17.62 -28.16
CA PRO A 641 7.00 -16.56 -29.15
C PRO A 641 5.59 -16.01 -29.37
N LEU A 642 5.49 -14.69 -29.53
CA LEU A 642 4.26 -13.98 -29.90
C LEU A 642 4.50 -13.18 -31.18
N TYR A 643 3.49 -13.15 -32.04
CA TYR A 643 3.51 -12.48 -33.33
C TYR A 643 2.54 -11.30 -33.29
N PHE A 644 2.99 -10.13 -33.74
CA PHE A 644 2.21 -8.89 -33.74
C PHE A 644 2.11 -8.36 -35.16
N ASP A 645 0.90 -7.95 -35.56
CA ASP A 645 0.63 -7.45 -36.91
C ASP A 645 -0.46 -6.36 -36.90
N ASP A 646 -0.53 -5.59 -37.99
CA ASP A 646 -1.55 -4.56 -38.24
C ASP A 646 -1.73 -3.60 -37.05
N PHE A 647 -0.67 -2.86 -36.71
CA PHE A 647 -0.63 -1.92 -35.60
C PHE A 647 -1.23 -0.56 -36.02
N GLU A 648 -2.36 -0.21 -35.43
CA GLU A 648 -3.02 1.08 -35.50
C GLU A 648 -2.71 1.96 -34.27
N LEU A 649 -2.35 3.22 -34.52
CA LEU A 649 -2.13 4.25 -33.51
C LEU A 649 -2.94 5.49 -33.87
N SER A 650 -3.80 5.96 -32.97
CA SER A 650 -4.62 7.15 -33.15
C SER A 650 -4.38 8.13 -32.00
N ILE A 651 -4.12 9.40 -32.32
CA ILE A 651 -3.97 10.47 -31.33
C ILE A 651 -5.00 11.54 -31.62
N LYS A 652 -5.85 11.83 -30.63
CA LYS A 652 -6.90 12.83 -30.68
C LYS A 652 -6.51 14.01 -29.81
N LYS A 653 -6.68 15.23 -30.33
CA LYS A 653 -6.65 16.45 -29.50
C LYS A 653 -8.04 16.69 -28.94
N ILE A 654 -8.16 16.69 -27.63
CA ILE A 654 -9.43 16.91 -26.95
C ILE A 654 -9.55 18.37 -26.53
N ASN A 655 -10.65 19.00 -26.94
CA ASN A 655 -11.02 20.33 -26.48
C ASN A 655 -12.08 20.19 -25.38
N LEU A 656 -11.78 20.76 -24.22
CA LEU A 656 -12.68 20.79 -23.07
C LEU A 656 -13.59 22.02 -23.18
N LYS A 657 -14.89 21.83 -23.02
CA LYS A 657 -15.84 22.94 -22.81
C LYS A 657 -16.07 23.08 -21.30
N LYS A 658 -15.55 24.15 -20.71
CA LYS A 658 -15.86 24.53 -19.33
C LYS A 658 -17.14 25.36 -19.31
N HIS A 659 -18.01 25.11 -18.34
CA HIS A 659 -19.26 25.86 -18.15
C HIS A 659 -19.21 26.77 -16.93
#